data_AF-L0KZF6-F1
#
_entry.id   AF-L0KZF6-F1
#
_cell.length_a   1.000
_cell.length_b   1.000
_cell.length_c   1.000
_cell.angle_alpha   90.00
_cell.angle_beta   90.00
_cell.angle_gamma   90.00
#
_symmetry.space_group_name_H-M   'P 1'
#
loop_
_entity.id
_entity.type
_entity.pdbx_description
1 polymer ?
#
loop_
_entity_poly.entity_id
_entity_poly.type
_entity_poly.pdbx_seq_one_letter_code
_entity_poly.pdbx_strand_id
1 'polypeptide(L)'
;MMERSLIKLLYVSTVLLLMAGSAHALTEAGGGEWNYSSTLYIQENSGADLSGYQVNILLDSSNFDFTQADSRGKDIRLEFAGMQLSHWTEFWDAGTATASVWVKVPSLKANDRSEIKLYYGNPLAEDVSSGASTFELFDDFSESRLAFGAWDTNTNGGGQIVFSSGVCNLLVPAKHPNGFAVIKSKKDFPINSSLVVKRKKVTTGEDTRGPILEQGFVDARSETRSWVLMQTELNNEAFVTWTMKNDKDNIRYNPWDLSDVNVQHDVWYVSETAWYQEGDEINKVSWFKNGVRDPRMDVVSTEENPYVPGANMKVFLKSNTYVDGSPNTGSMSIDYLFVRKYTSQKPTVSFSAMQTEEQPAEEIVEEPEVPELVLPEGKVLSIRYFDVEDYDDTILSRFNSTGVNMVFLRTTEDSIWKSERFIKTAHENGIKVYAMLFIPEGINATSGKDQFLSTVNAILDYNTKSLADFDGIDITLDPCTKDTEQACQDNILLLEEVRNVTTDKIPLAVDVPASYDLTELAGFSDNVDLFVFLAYDAEEQLGSTSAVVDALASKMGQARVDDSKAMIDLMVTYLPSENATTSELIGGLYDYYSNDPAFSGIVMTLESDYSQVVPTEEENEDESQSKGIPGFGIVSVIIGFSLVSHLKKGRR
;
A
#
# COMPACT_ATOMS: atom_id res chain seq x y z
N MET A 1 -32.23 -49.44 -49.83
CA MET A 1 -31.26 -48.45 -50.33
C MET A 1 -31.89 -47.08 -50.11
N MET A 2 -31.79 -46.49 -48.92
CA MET A 2 -30.59 -46.20 -48.12
C MET A 2 -29.68 -45.20 -48.84
N GLU A 3 -29.44 -44.10 -48.12
CA GLU A 3 -28.37 -43.11 -48.24
C GLU A 3 -28.62 -41.77 -48.95
N ARG A 4 -28.33 -40.73 -48.15
CA ARG A 4 -27.83 -39.37 -48.48
C ARG A 4 -28.85 -38.28 -48.74
N SER A 5 -29.36 -37.70 -47.65
CA SER A 5 -29.52 -36.25 -47.56
C SER A 5 -29.64 -35.81 -46.10
N LEU A 6 -28.51 -35.55 -45.43
CA LEU A 6 -28.47 -34.92 -44.10
C LEU A 6 -27.06 -34.38 -43.77
N ILE A 7 -26.48 -33.59 -44.68
CA ILE A 7 -25.32 -32.72 -44.39
C ILE A 7 -25.48 -31.43 -45.20
N LYS A 8 -26.32 -30.51 -44.71
CA LYS A 8 -26.30 -29.06 -45.02
C LYS A 8 -27.01 -28.32 -43.88
N LEU A 9 -26.39 -28.32 -42.71
CA LEU A 9 -26.71 -27.38 -41.64
C LEU A 9 -25.41 -26.99 -40.93
N LEU A 10 -24.50 -26.40 -41.70
CA LEU A 10 -23.31 -25.70 -41.21
C LEU A 10 -23.32 -24.34 -41.88
N TYR A 11 -23.12 -23.28 -41.08
CA TYR A 11 -23.10 -21.85 -41.45
C TYR A 11 -24.46 -21.21 -41.74
N VAL A 12 -25.10 -20.64 -40.70
CA VAL A 12 -25.28 -19.19 -40.49
C VAL A 12 -25.90 -19.02 -39.09
N SER A 13 -25.05 -18.80 -38.08
CA SER A 13 -25.45 -18.12 -36.84
C SER A 13 -24.17 -17.55 -36.24
N THR A 14 -23.78 -16.41 -36.77
CA THR A 14 -22.75 -15.56 -36.20
C THR A 14 -23.44 -14.28 -35.79
N VAL A 15 -23.11 -13.81 -34.58
CA VAL A 15 -23.35 -12.45 -34.05
C VAL A 15 -24.76 -12.16 -33.53
N LEU A 16 -25.00 -12.53 -32.26
CA LEU A 16 -25.54 -11.60 -31.26
C LEU A 16 -25.33 -12.18 -29.84
N LEU A 17 -24.06 -12.35 -29.41
CA LEU A 17 -23.78 -12.29 -27.98
C LEU A 17 -23.58 -10.82 -27.67
N LEU A 18 -24.64 -10.19 -27.15
CA LEU A 18 -24.56 -8.88 -26.55
C LEU A 18 -23.52 -8.94 -25.42
N MET A 19 -22.63 -7.97 -25.48
CA MET A 19 -21.61 -7.67 -24.49
C MET A 19 -22.29 -7.50 -23.13
N ALA A 20 -22.22 -8.50 -22.26
CA ALA A 20 -22.18 -8.24 -20.83
C ALA A 20 -20.78 -7.71 -20.57
N GLY A 21 -20.60 -6.40 -20.78
CA GLY A 21 -19.43 -5.72 -20.26
C GLY A 21 -19.44 -5.95 -18.75
N SER A 22 -18.40 -6.59 -18.24
CA SER A 22 -18.14 -6.59 -16.81
C SER A 22 -17.98 -5.13 -16.41
N ALA A 23 -19.07 -4.51 -15.94
CA ALA A 23 -19.00 -3.28 -15.17
C ALA A 23 -18.19 -3.64 -13.94
N HIS A 24 -16.89 -3.39 -14.01
CA HIS A 24 -16.07 -3.38 -12.82
C HIS A 24 -16.64 -2.18 -12.03
N ALA A 25 -17.19 -2.47 -10.87
CA ALA A 25 -17.76 -1.44 -10.03
C ALA A 25 -16.63 -0.48 -9.62
N LEU A 26 -16.96 0.81 -9.53
CA LEU A 26 -16.20 1.72 -8.67
C LEU A 26 -16.03 1.03 -7.31
N THR A 27 -14.87 1.14 -6.66
CA THR A 27 -14.68 0.59 -5.32
C THR A 27 -15.81 1.10 -4.43
N GLU A 28 -16.61 0.20 -3.87
CA GLU A 28 -17.65 0.49 -2.87
C GLU A 28 -17.03 0.86 -1.51
N ALA A 29 -15.90 1.57 -1.50
CA ALA A 29 -15.27 2.16 -0.31
C ALA A 29 -16.10 3.34 0.21
N GLY A 30 -17.36 3.08 0.57
CA GLY A 30 -18.36 4.07 0.93
C GLY A 30 -19.81 3.58 1.04
N GLY A 31 -20.19 2.48 0.38
CA GLY A 31 -21.62 2.15 0.22
C GLY A 31 -22.43 3.25 -0.49
N GLY A 32 -23.71 3.01 -0.80
CA GLY A 32 -24.64 4.01 -1.35
C GLY A 32 -24.55 4.30 -2.86
N GLU A 33 -25.60 4.94 -3.41
CA GLU A 33 -25.66 5.31 -4.82
C GLU A 33 -24.92 6.62 -5.11
N TRP A 34 -24.21 6.67 -6.24
CA TRP A 34 -23.64 7.89 -6.78
C TRP A 34 -24.73 8.71 -7.45
N ASN A 35 -25.21 9.75 -6.76
CA ASN A 35 -26.31 10.59 -7.25
C ASN A 35 -25.98 11.30 -8.57
N TYR A 36 -24.70 11.55 -8.85
CA TYR A 36 -24.27 12.29 -10.02
C TYR A 36 -23.05 11.66 -10.67
N SER A 37 -22.98 11.79 -11.99
CA SER A 37 -21.78 11.49 -12.76
C SER A 37 -21.55 12.54 -13.84
N SER A 38 -20.30 12.70 -14.26
CA SER A 38 -19.91 13.61 -15.32
C SER A 38 -18.83 12.97 -16.16
N THR A 39 -18.97 13.08 -17.48
CA THR A 39 -17.97 12.56 -18.40
C THR A 39 -16.96 13.64 -18.76
N LEU A 40 -15.69 13.33 -18.56
CA LEU A 40 -14.57 14.13 -19.04
C LEU A 40 -13.71 13.31 -20.01
N TYR A 41 -12.93 14.00 -20.80
CA TYR A 41 -12.09 13.42 -21.84
C TYR A 41 -10.67 13.91 -21.69
N ILE A 42 -9.74 12.96 -21.72
CA ILE A 42 -8.30 13.20 -21.73
C ILE A 42 -7.80 13.00 -23.17
N GLN A 43 -7.31 14.08 -23.78
CA GLN A 43 -6.63 14.02 -25.07
C GLN A 43 -5.13 13.83 -24.84
N GLU A 44 -4.56 12.74 -25.36
CA GLU A 44 -3.11 12.54 -25.45
C GLU A 44 -2.54 13.45 -26.56
N ASN A 45 -1.47 14.20 -26.28
CA ASN A 45 -0.94 15.23 -27.19
C ASN A 45 0.53 15.04 -27.58
N SER A 46 1.23 14.09 -26.96
CA SER A 46 2.67 13.86 -27.19
C SER A 46 2.94 12.93 -28.35
N GLY A 47 1.93 12.17 -28.80
CA GLY A 47 2.06 11.21 -29.88
C GLY A 47 2.77 9.92 -29.47
N ALA A 48 2.87 9.66 -28.16
CA ALA A 48 3.40 8.43 -27.59
C ALA A 48 2.35 7.79 -26.67
N ASP A 49 2.35 6.45 -26.60
CA ASP A 49 1.52 5.74 -25.63
C ASP A 49 2.04 6.05 -24.21
N LEU A 50 1.16 6.51 -23.33
CA LEU A 50 1.47 6.81 -21.93
C LEU A 50 0.81 5.76 -21.04
N SER A 51 1.56 5.16 -20.12
CA SER A 51 1.04 4.18 -19.16
C SER A 51 1.23 4.66 -17.72
N GLY A 52 0.19 4.48 -16.89
CA GLY A 52 0.16 4.92 -15.50
C GLY A 52 0.52 6.40 -15.35
N TYR A 53 -0.03 7.25 -16.21
CA TYR A 53 0.32 8.67 -16.29
C TYR A 53 -0.58 9.52 -15.40
N GLN A 54 0.01 10.44 -14.64
CA GLN A 54 -0.73 11.33 -13.75
C GLN A 54 -1.24 12.58 -14.47
N VAL A 55 -2.56 12.76 -14.50
CA VAL A 55 -3.25 13.89 -15.13
C VAL A 55 -3.90 14.74 -14.05
N ASN A 56 -3.76 16.07 -14.11
CA ASN A 56 -4.46 16.99 -13.22
C ASN A 56 -5.80 17.39 -13.87
N ILE A 57 -6.88 17.19 -13.13
CA ILE A 57 -8.24 17.62 -13.45
C ILE A 57 -8.56 18.85 -12.59
N LEU A 58 -8.71 19.99 -13.25
CA LEU A 58 -9.12 21.24 -12.62
C LEU A 58 -10.65 21.37 -12.72
N LEU A 59 -11.30 21.47 -11.57
CA LEU A 59 -12.73 21.67 -11.44
C LEU A 59 -13.02 23.12 -11.07
N ASP A 60 -14.01 23.72 -11.71
CA ASP A 60 -14.55 25.02 -11.37
C ASP A 60 -16.05 25.11 -11.67
N SER A 61 -16.69 26.21 -11.24
CA SER A 61 -18.12 26.44 -11.47
C SER A 61 -18.61 26.39 -12.93
N SER A 62 -17.71 26.42 -13.92
CA SER A 62 -18.06 26.26 -15.33
C SER A 62 -18.15 24.80 -15.79
N ASN A 63 -17.58 23.86 -15.03
CA ASN A 63 -17.49 22.45 -15.41
C ASN A 63 -17.95 21.46 -14.31
N PHE A 64 -18.16 21.92 -13.08
CA PHE A 64 -18.54 21.07 -11.94
C PHE A 64 -19.48 21.82 -10.97
N ASP A 65 -20.52 21.15 -10.49
CA ASP A 65 -21.43 21.68 -9.47
C ASP A 65 -20.99 21.24 -8.06
N PHE A 66 -20.30 22.14 -7.35
CA PHE A 66 -19.81 21.88 -6.00
C PHE A 66 -20.91 21.70 -4.95
N THR A 67 -22.17 22.02 -5.26
CA THR A 67 -23.29 21.78 -4.34
C THR A 67 -23.77 20.33 -4.34
N GLN A 68 -23.34 19.54 -5.33
CA GLN A 68 -23.72 18.16 -5.53
C GLN A 68 -22.70 17.15 -4.97
N ALA A 69 -21.60 17.62 -4.40
CA ALA A 69 -20.55 16.79 -3.80
C ALA A 69 -20.31 17.19 -2.34
N ASP A 70 -19.59 16.36 -1.60
CA ASP A 70 -19.15 16.68 -0.25
C ASP A 70 -18.34 17.99 -0.23
N SER A 71 -18.51 18.75 0.85
CA SER A 71 -17.85 20.04 1.04
C SER A 71 -16.32 19.99 1.01
N ARG A 72 -15.73 18.80 1.19
CA ARG A 72 -14.28 18.54 1.09
C ARG A 72 -13.92 17.62 -0.08
N GLY A 73 -14.89 17.22 -0.91
CA GLY A 73 -14.65 16.40 -2.10
C GLY A 73 -14.23 14.96 -1.81
N LYS A 74 -14.66 14.41 -0.67
CA LYS A 74 -14.36 13.03 -0.25
C LYS A 74 -15.07 11.99 -1.12
N ASP A 75 -16.25 12.35 -1.57
CA ASP A 75 -17.12 11.58 -2.43
C ASP A 75 -16.78 11.81 -3.91
N ILE A 76 -15.50 11.69 -4.28
CA ILE A 76 -15.09 11.75 -5.67
C ILE A 76 -14.53 10.38 -6.09
N ARG A 77 -15.03 9.84 -7.21
CA ARG A 77 -14.44 8.66 -7.86
C ARG A 77 -14.23 8.91 -9.34
N LEU A 78 -13.12 8.41 -9.86
CA LEU A 78 -12.81 8.46 -11.27
C LEU A 78 -12.73 7.04 -11.83
N GLU A 79 -13.32 6.82 -13.00
CA GLU A 79 -13.35 5.53 -13.68
C GLU A 79 -12.80 5.65 -15.09
N PHE A 80 -12.03 4.65 -15.51
CA PHE A 80 -11.60 4.46 -16.88
C PHE A 80 -11.85 3.02 -17.31
N ALA A 81 -12.69 2.84 -18.34
CA ALA A 81 -13.03 1.53 -18.90
C ALA A 81 -13.50 0.51 -17.83
N GLY A 82 -14.36 0.95 -16.90
CA GLY A 82 -14.84 0.15 -15.78
C GLY A 82 -13.89 0.12 -14.57
N MET A 83 -12.62 0.50 -14.70
CA MET A 83 -11.71 0.44 -13.55
C MET A 83 -11.71 1.76 -12.80
N GLN A 84 -11.92 1.71 -11.48
CA GLN A 84 -11.65 2.87 -10.64
C GLN A 84 -10.17 3.25 -10.69
N LEU A 85 -9.92 4.55 -10.71
CA LEU A 85 -8.59 5.13 -10.74
C LEU A 85 -8.18 5.64 -9.36
N SER A 86 -6.92 5.39 -9.01
CA SER A 86 -6.25 6.11 -7.94
C SER A 86 -6.23 7.60 -8.23
N HIS A 87 -6.59 8.39 -7.23
CA HIS A 87 -6.57 9.84 -7.31
C HIS A 87 -6.02 10.46 -6.04
N TRP A 88 -5.63 11.72 -6.13
CA TRP A 88 -5.27 12.55 -5.00
C TRP A 88 -5.83 13.95 -5.16
N THR A 89 -6.57 14.40 -4.15
CA THR A 89 -7.16 15.73 -4.09
C THR A 89 -6.13 16.70 -3.53
N GLU A 90 -5.53 17.51 -4.40
CA GLU A 90 -4.52 18.52 -4.02
C GLU A 90 -5.14 19.66 -3.23
N PHE A 91 -6.33 20.09 -3.63
CA PHE A 91 -7.19 20.96 -2.85
C PHE A 91 -8.64 20.85 -3.31
N TRP A 92 -9.55 21.13 -2.38
CA TRP A 92 -10.99 21.25 -2.64
C TRP A 92 -11.55 22.44 -1.87
N ASP A 93 -12.07 23.45 -2.58
CA ASP A 93 -12.72 24.61 -1.98
C ASP A 93 -14.10 24.82 -2.62
N ALA A 94 -15.13 24.30 -1.95
CA ALA A 94 -16.52 24.47 -2.35
C ALA A 94 -17.00 25.93 -2.22
N GLY A 95 -16.36 26.75 -1.38
CA GLY A 95 -16.69 28.16 -1.18
C GLY A 95 -16.27 29.04 -2.35
N THR A 96 -15.10 28.78 -2.95
CA THR A 96 -14.66 29.42 -4.19
C THR A 96 -15.04 28.64 -5.45
N ALA A 97 -15.66 27.46 -5.28
CA ALA A 97 -16.02 26.53 -6.36
C ALA A 97 -14.81 26.20 -7.25
N THR A 98 -13.72 25.75 -6.62
CA THR A 98 -12.49 25.35 -7.29
C THR A 98 -11.86 24.13 -6.63
N ALA A 99 -11.39 23.17 -7.43
CA ALA A 99 -10.62 22.01 -6.94
C ALA A 99 -9.55 21.56 -7.94
N SER A 100 -8.52 20.88 -7.44
CA SER A 100 -7.47 20.22 -8.22
C SER A 100 -7.38 18.76 -7.81
N VAL A 101 -7.70 17.85 -8.73
CA VAL A 101 -7.70 16.41 -8.49
C VAL A 101 -6.75 15.75 -9.48
N TRP A 102 -5.73 15.09 -8.95
CA TRP A 102 -4.77 14.33 -9.73
C TRP A 102 -5.25 12.89 -9.87
N VAL A 103 -5.19 12.33 -11.08
CA VAL A 103 -5.63 10.96 -11.35
C VAL A 103 -4.55 10.18 -12.09
N LYS A 104 -4.32 8.93 -11.71
CA LYS A 104 -3.39 8.02 -12.39
C LYS A 104 -4.12 7.19 -13.43
N VAL A 105 -3.90 7.52 -14.71
CA VAL A 105 -4.57 6.84 -15.83
C VAL A 105 -3.73 5.66 -16.31
N PRO A 106 -4.25 4.41 -16.35
CA PRO A 106 -3.47 3.22 -16.66
C PRO A 106 -2.87 3.23 -18.08
N SER A 107 -3.61 3.77 -19.05
CA SER A 107 -3.22 3.77 -20.46
C SER A 107 -3.89 4.91 -21.22
N LEU A 108 -3.08 5.73 -21.89
CA LEU A 108 -3.50 6.74 -22.87
C LEU A 108 -2.79 6.41 -24.19
N LYS A 109 -3.56 6.19 -25.26
CA LYS A 109 -3.01 5.89 -26.57
C LYS A 109 -2.54 7.16 -27.29
N ALA A 110 -1.44 7.05 -28.02
CA ALA A 110 -0.84 8.15 -28.77
C ALA A 110 -1.88 8.91 -29.62
N ASN A 111 -1.97 10.22 -29.42
CA ASN A 111 -2.92 11.14 -30.07
C ASN A 111 -4.41 10.77 -29.91
N ASP A 112 -4.76 9.85 -29.02
CA ASP A 112 -6.12 9.38 -28.83
C ASP A 112 -6.85 10.15 -27.72
N ARG A 113 -8.18 10.10 -27.76
CA ARG A 113 -9.06 10.69 -26.76
C ARG A 113 -9.64 9.59 -25.88
N SER A 114 -9.29 9.64 -24.60
CA SER A 114 -9.76 8.70 -23.58
C SER A 114 -10.92 9.29 -22.79
N GLU A 115 -11.96 8.50 -22.55
CA GLU A 115 -13.11 8.88 -21.72
C GLU A 115 -12.88 8.49 -20.26
N ILE A 116 -13.19 9.40 -19.34
CA ILE A 116 -13.14 9.22 -17.89
C ILE A 116 -14.50 9.61 -17.34
N LYS A 117 -15.05 8.78 -16.44
CA LYS A 117 -16.24 9.14 -15.68
C LYS A 117 -15.83 9.64 -14.31
N LEU A 118 -16.40 10.77 -13.89
CA LEU A 118 -16.28 11.37 -12.58
C LEU A 118 -17.61 11.17 -11.85
N TYR A 119 -17.63 10.43 -10.75
CA TYR A 119 -18.80 10.17 -9.93
C TYR A 119 -18.72 10.96 -8.63
N TYR A 120 -19.86 11.48 -8.17
CA TYR A 120 -19.98 12.32 -6.98
C TYR A 120 -21.40 12.35 -6.40
N GLY A 121 -21.54 12.97 -5.23
CA GLY A 121 -22.81 13.11 -4.52
C GLY A 121 -23.21 11.87 -3.73
N ASN A 122 -22.24 11.08 -3.30
CA ASN A 122 -22.47 9.96 -2.42
C ASN A 122 -22.14 10.37 -0.97
N PRO A 123 -23.15 10.67 -0.13
CA PRO A 123 -22.92 11.14 1.24
C PRO A 123 -22.29 10.09 2.17
N LEU A 124 -22.30 8.81 1.77
CA LEU A 124 -21.68 7.72 2.54
C LEU A 124 -20.24 7.46 2.09
N ALA A 125 -19.80 8.04 0.97
CA ALA A 125 -18.46 7.81 0.44
C ALA A 125 -17.36 8.30 1.38
N GLU A 126 -16.46 7.38 1.72
CA GLU A 126 -15.25 7.72 2.44
C GLU A 126 -14.22 8.39 1.53
N ASP A 127 -13.28 9.08 2.15
CA ASP A 127 -12.20 9.74 1.43
C ASP A 127 -11.12 8.73 1.05
N VAL A 128 -11.03 8.40 -0.25
CA VAL A 128 -10.03 7.45 -0.78
C VAL A 128 -8.90 8.17 -1.53
N SER A 129 -8.78 9.49 -1.36
CA SER A 129 -7.71 10.28 -1.95
C SER A 129 -6.35 9.82 -1.42
N SER A 130 -5.50 9.27 -2.28
CA SER A 130 -4.17 8.76 -1.93
C SER A 130 -3.11 9.20 -2.93
N GLY A 131 -2.24 10.09 -2.48
CA GLY A 131 -1.07 10.52 -3.25
C GLY A 131 -0.07 9.40 -3.49
N ALA A 132 0.13 8.51 -2.50
CA ALA A 132 1.04 7.37 -2.60
C ALA A 132 0.65 6.40 -3.73
N SER A 133 -0.64 6.11 -3.91
CA SER A 133 -1.12 5.29 -5.03
C SER A 133 -1.10 6.02 -6.39
N THR A 134 -1.17 7.36 -6.37
CA THR A 134 -1.32 8.19 -7.56
C THR A 134 0.03 8.49 -8.23
N PHE A 135 1.06 8.79 -7.45
CA PHE A 135 2.35 9.31 -7.94
C PHE A 135 3.50 8.29 -7.87
N GLU A 136 4.63 8.62 -8.50
CA GLU A 136 5.84 7.78 -8.49
C GLU A 136 6.62 7.88 -7.17
N LEU A 137 6.39 8.97 -6.45
CA LEU A 137 6.83 9.30 -5.09
C LEU A 137 5.85 10.35 -4.58
N PHE A 138 5.47 10.28 -3.31
CA PHE A 138 4.55 11.22 -2.69
C PHE A 138 4.91 11.38 -1.21
N ASP A 139 4.76 12.60 -0.69
CA ASP A 139 4.80 12.89 0.74
C ASP A 139 4.01 14.17 1.02
N ASP A 140 3.05 14.10 1.94
CA ASP A 140 2.28 15.25 2.44
C ASP A 140 2.54 15.54 3.92
N PHE A 141 3.47 14.79 4.53
CA PHE A 141 3.90 14.93 5.93
C PHE A 141 2.76 14.92 6.96
N SER A 142 1.58 14.40 6.61
CA SER A 142 0.39 14.35 7.47
C SER A 142 0.65 13.62 8.80
N GLU A 143 1.52 12.61 8.78
CA GLU A 143 1.97 11.84 9.95
C GLU A 143 3.10 12.52 10.75
N SER A 144 3.43 13.78 10.46
CA SER A 144 4.53 14.52 11.11
C SER A 144 5.90 13.82 11.00
N ARG A 145 6.12 13.12 9.89
CA ARG A 145 7.38 12.46 9.52
C ARG A 145 7.52 12.41 7.99
N LEU A 146 8.71 12.02 7.52
CA LEU A 146 8.90 11.61 6.12
C LEU A 146 8.28 10.22 5.91
N ALA A 147 7.70 9.99 4.74
CA ALA A 147 7.20 8.69 4.34
C ALA A 147 8.27 7.60 4.52
N PHE A 148 7.90 6.51 5.19
CA PHE A 148 8.84 5.45 5.57
C PHE A 148 9.49 4.83 4.33
N GLY A 149 10.78 4.52 4.41
CA GLY A 149 11.51 3.88 3.30
C GLY A 149 11.69 4.74 2.04
N ALA A 150 11.11 5.94 1.95
CA ALA A 150 11.15 6.78 0.77
C ALA A 150 12.35 7.74 0.72
N TRP A 151 12.95 8.06 1.88
CA TRP A 151 13.90 9.16 2.01
C TRP A 151 15.18 8.81 2.77
N ASP A 152 16.29 9.39 2.32
CA ASP A 152 17.52 9.60 3.07
C ASP A 152 17.55 11.06 3.58
N THR A 153 18.12 11.27 4.76
CA THR A 153 18.27 12.60 5.36
C THR A 153 19.74 12.92 5.62
N ASN A 154 20.10 14.19 5.54
CA ASN A 154 21.44 14.67 5.92
C ASN A 154 21.39 16.10 6.44
N THR A 155 22.17 16.39 7.48
CA THR A 155 22.21 17.72 8.09
C THR A 155 23.63 18.09 8.49
N ASN A 156 23.95 19.37 8.42
CA ASN A 156 25.22 19.91 8.89
C ASN A 156 25.05 21.29 9.52
N GLY A 157 25.98 21.68 10.39
CA GLY A 157 26.02 23.04 10.95
C GLY A 157 24.79 23.42 11.76
N GLY A 158 24.17 22.44 12.42
CA GLY A 158 22.94 22.62 13.20
C GLY A 158 21.65 22.60 12.38
N GLY A 159 21.71 22.24 11.10
CA GLY A 159 20.50 22.01 10.30
C GLY A 159 19.62 20.91 10.89
N GLN A 160 18.31 21.01 10.67
CA GLN A 160 17.30 20.14 11.25
C GLN A 160 16.20 19.85 10.22
N ILE A 161 15.53 18.72 10.39
CA ILE A 161 14.28 18.40 9.70
C ILE A 161 13.20 18.40 10.77
N VAL A 162 12.24 19.32 10.66
CA VAL A 162 11.23 19.56 11.69
C VAL A 162 9.84 19.45 11.07
N PHE A 163 8.98 18.64 11.67
CA PHE A 163 7.59 18.49 11.22
C PHE A 163 6.66 19.28 12.14
N SER A 164 5.69 19.96 11.54
CA SER A 164 4.67 20.69 12.29
C SER A 164 3.41 20.85 11.45
N SER A 165 2.27 20.32 11.92
CA SER A 165 0.95 20.51 11.29
C SER A 165 0.93 20.13 9.79
N GLY A 166 1.41 18.93 9.45
CA GLY A 166 1.44 18.48 8.05
C GLY A 166 2.52 19.15 7.19
N VAL A 167 3.50 19.84 7.80
CA VAL A 167 4.55 20.56 7.06
C VAL A 167 5.92 20.04 7.46
N CYS A 168 6.75 19.71 6.47
CA CYS A 168 8.17 19.43 6.65
C CYS A 168 9.00 20.71 6.51
N ASN A 169 9.86 20.98 7.48
CA ASN A 169 10.76 22.14 7.49
C ASN A 169 12.21 21.67 7.41
N LEU A 170 12.87 21.95 6.29
CA LEU A 170 14.32 21.86 6.18
C LEU A 170 14.91 23.14 6.78
N LEU A 171 15.23 23.09 8.07
CA LEU A 171 15.58 24.24 8.89
C LEU A 171 17.10 24.40 9.00
N VAL A 172 17.59 25.62 8.75
CA VAL A 172 18.94 26.07 9.11
C VAL A 172 18.85 27.19 10.15
N PRO A 173 18.99 26.85 11.45
CA PRO A 173 18.58 27.74 12.54
C PRO A 173 19.64 28.78 12.93
N ALA A 174 20.90 28.58 12.54
CA ALA A 174 22.01 29.40 13.00
C ALA A 174 23.05 29.65 11.93
N LYS A 175 23.84 30.70 12.14
CA LYS A 175 25.00 31.05 11.33
C LYS A 175 26.03 29.91 11.38
N HIS A 176 26.26 29.25 10.25
CA HIS A 176 27.31 28.24 10.10
C HIS A 176 27.84 28.25 8.66
N PRO A 177 29.16 28.15 8.42
CA PRO A 177 29.67 27.91 7.07
C PRO A 177 29.19 26.56 6.55
N ASN A 178 28.47 26.51 5.43
CA ASN A 178 27.91 25.27 4.88
C ASN A 178 26.93 24.54 5.83
N GLY A 179 26.15 25.27 6.63
CA GLY A 179 25.05 24.67 7.39
C GLY A 179 23.91 24.29 6.44
N PHE A 180 23.34 23.09 6.57
CA PHE A 180 22.28 22.62 5.69
C PHE A 180 21.37 21.57 6.32
N ALA A 181 20.18 21.43 5.76
CA ALA A 181 19.27 20.30 5.95
C ALA A 181 18.81 19.78 4.58
N VAL A 182 18.79 18.46 4.41
CA VAL A 182 18.55 17.77 3.13
C VAL A 182 17.59 16.60 3.32
N ILE A 183 16.67 16.45 2.37
CA ILE A 183 15.97 15.20 2.09
C ILE A 183 16.28 14.76 0.66
N LYS A 184 16.48 13.46 0.47
CA LYS A 184 16.82 12.85 -0.82
C LYS A 184 16.06 11.55 -0.99
N SER A 185 15.46 11.30 -2.15
CA SER A 185 14.69 10.07 -2.35
C SER A 185 15.60 8.83 -2.37
N LYS A 186 15.14 7.73 -1.78
CA LYS A 186 15.77 6.41 -1.91
C LYS A 186 15.51 5.79 -3.29
N LYS A 187 14.33 6.02 -3.88
CA LYS A 187 14.01 5.66 -5.27
C LYS A 187 14.73 6.59 -6.25
N ASP A 188 15.21 6.04 -7.37
CA ASP A 188 15.68 6.78 -8.54
C ASP A 188 14.58 6.83 -9.62
N PHE A 189 14.63 7.89 -10.42
CA PHE A 189 13.64 8.18 -11.45
C PHE A 189 14.34 8.27 -12.81
N PRO A 190 13.74 7.73 -13.87
CA PRO A 190 14.23 7.91 -15.23
C PRO A 190 13.97 9.33 -15.72
N ILE A 191 14.64 9.72 -16.81
CA ILE A 191 14.27 10.93 -17.56
C ILE A 191 12.79 10.84 -17.97
N ASN A 192 12.15 11.99 -18.19
CA ASN A 192 10.70 12.15 -18.33
C ASN A 192 9.97 12.08 -16.99
N SER A 193 10.59 12.68 -15.97
CA SER A 193 10.05 12.82 -14.62
C SER A 193 9.95 14.29 -14.24
N SER A 194 8.96 14.63 -13.44
CA SER A 194 8.77 15.99 -12.92
C SER A 194 8.57 15.94 -11.41
N LEU A 195 9.36 16.75 -10.69
CA LEU A 195 9.25 16.95 -9.26
C LEU A 195 8.38 18.17 -8.99
N VAL A 196 7.26 17.98 -8.29
CA VAL A 196 6.35 19.04 -7.87
C VAL A 196 6.45 19.20 -6.36
N VAL A 197 6.61 20.44 -5.90
CA VAL A 197 6.77 20.76 -4.48
C VAL A 197 5.91 21.99 -4.15
N LYS A 198 4.95 21.86 -3.22
CA LYS A 198 4.31 23.04 -2.62
C LYS A 198 5.15 23.50 -1.44
N ARG A 199 5.84 24.62 -1.62
CA ARG A 199 6.81 25.14 -0.66
C ARG A 199 6.64 26.62 -0.39
N LYS A 200 7.24 27.05 0.71
CA LYS A 200 7.48 28.46 1.04
C LYS A 200 8.85 28.62 1.67
N LYS A 201 9.39 29.84 1.58
CA LYS A 201 10.59 30.24 2.30
C LYS A 201 10.22 30.98 3.58
N VAL A 202 10.72 30.50 4.72
CA VAL A 202 10.60 31.19 6.00
C VAL A 202 11.97 31.74 6.37
N THR A 203 12.06 33.03 6.70
CA THR A 203 13.30 33.68 7.15
C THR A 203 13.17 33.98 8.65
N THR A 204 14.10 33.49 9.46
CA THR A 204 14.00 33.55 10.94
C THR A 204 15.06 34.45 11.60
N GLY A 205 15.99 35.00 10.82
CA GLY A 205 17.07 35.88 11.31
C GLY A 205 16.99 37.30 10.75
N GLU A 206 17.90 38.16 11.22
CA GLU A 206 18.02 39.56 10.78
C GLU A 206 18.48 39.71 9.32
N ASP A 207 19.13 38.68 8.77
CA ASP A 207 19.53 38.66 7.36
C ASP A 207 18.31 38.33 6.49
N THR A 208 17.71 39.37 5.95
CA THR A 208 16.50 39.30 5.12
C THR A 208 16.70 38.50 3.83
N ARG A 209 17.93 38.10 3.48
CA ARG A 209 18.16 37.19 2.36
C ARG A 209 17.60 35.80 2.64
N GLY A 210 17.55 35.37 3.91
CA GLY A 210 17.11 34.03 4.30
C GLY A 210 17.93 32.89 3.70
N PRO A 211 17.56 31.63 3.94
CA PRO A 211 18.33 30.49 3.46
C PRO A 211 18.33 30.40 1.93
N ILE A 212 19.37 29.77 1.38
CA ILE A 212 19.39 29.29 0.00
C ILE A 212 18.54 28.03 -0.05
N LEU A 213 17.65 27.94 -1.04
CA LEU A 213 16.79 26.78 -1.23
C LEU A 213 17.13 26.11 -2.56
N GLU A 214 17.36 24.80 -2.55
CA GLU A 214 17.63 23.98 -3.74
C GLU A 214 16.58 22.87 -3.87
N GLN A 215 16.08 22.64 -5.08
CA GLN A 215 15.23 21.49 -5.41
C GLN A 215 15.54 20.93 -6.80
N GLY A 216 15.38 19.63 -6.98
CA GLY A 216 15.45 18.99 -8.29
C GLY A 216 15.99 17.57 -8.20
N PHE A 217 16.94 17.26 -9.07
CA PHE A 217 17.45 15.91 -9.26
C PHE A 217 18.96 15.83 -9.05
N VAL A 218 19.44 14.80 -8.38
CA VAL A 218 20.86 14.48 -8.19
C VAL A 218 21.17 13.04 -8.61
N ASP A 219 22.40 12.76 -9.00
CA ASP A 219 22.84 11.43 -9.43
C ASP A 219 22.61 10.37 -8.34
N ALA A 220 22.11 9.20 -8.76
CA ALA A 220 21.67 8.15 -7.87
C ALA A 220 22.79 7.51 -7.04
N ARG A 221 24.04 7.55 -7.51
CA ARG A 221 25.20 6.94 -6.83
C ARG A 221 25.95 7.95 -5.97
N SER A 222 25.99 9.21 -6.39
CA SER A 222 26.61 10.29 -5.62
C SER A 222 26.14 11.64 -6.13
N GLU A 223 25.58 12.45 -5.23
CA GLU A 223 25.08 13.81 -5.50
C GLU A 223 26.13 14.76 -6.11
N THR A 224 27.42 14.42 -6.02
CA THR A 224 28.52 15.21 -6.59
C THR A 224 28.87 14.85 -8.03
N ARG A 225 28.22 13.83 -8.62
CA ARG A 225 28.49 13.41 -10.00
C ARG A 225 27.71 14.26 -10.99
N SER A 226 26.39 14.12 -10.99
CA SER A 226 25.51 14.90 -11.86
C SER A 226 24.36 15.47 -11.05
N TRP A 227 23.87 16.64 -11.41
CA TRP A 227 22.71 17.25 -10.77
C TRP A 227 22.05 18.27 -11.70
N VAL A 228 20.76 18.47 -11.46
CA VAL A 228 19.91 19.51 -12.06
C VAL A 228 19.07 20.07 -10.92
N LEU A 229 19.54 21.16 -10.33
CA LEU A 229 18.92 21.77 -9.16
C LEU A 229 18.54 23.21 -9.47
N MET A 230 17.28 23.54 -9.25
CA MET A 230 16.87 24.93 -9.18
C MET A 230 17.29 25.47 -7.82
N GLN A 231 17.93 26.63 -7.82
CA GLN A 231 18.31 27.38 -6.63
C GLN A 231 17.52 28.68 -6.55
N THR A 232 17.05 29.03 -5.35
CA THR A 232 16.40 30.31 -5.08
C THR A 232 17.05 31.02 -3.90
N GLU A 233 17.17 32.35 -4.01
CA GLU A 233 17.87 33.19 -3.05
C GLU A 233 17.22 34.56 -2.87
N LEU A 234 17.75 35.34 -1.92
CA LEU A 234 17.35 36.70 -1.58
C LEU A 234 15.93 36.80 -0.99
N ASN A 235 15.58 38.02 -0.57
CA ASN A 235 14.25 38.33 -0.09
C ASN A 235 13.22 38.13 -1.21
N ASN A 236 12.05 37.61 -0.86
CA ASN A 236 10.98 37.24 -1.78
C ASN A 236 11.36 36.23 -2.90
N GLU A 237 12.47 35.49 -2.72
CA GLU A 237 13.02 34.58 -3.74
C GLU A 237 13.20 35.28 -5.09
N ALA A 238 13.70 36.53 -5.04
CA ALA A 238 13.89 37.39 -6.21
C ALA A 238 15.07 36.99 -7.10
N PHE A 239 15.86 36.00 -6.69
CA PHE A 239 16.92 35.40 -7.49
C PHE A 239 16.61 33.92 -7.67
N VAL A 240 16.53 33.48 -8.92
CA VAL A 240 16.29 32.08 -9.30
C VAL A 240 17.27 31.68 -10.38
N THR A 241 17.94 30.55 -10.20
CA THR A 241 18.88 30.02 -11.19
C THR A 241 18.94 28.50 -11.20
N TRP A 242 19.65 27.95 -12.17
CA TRP A 242 20.05 26.55 -12.20
C TRP A 242 21.45 26.36 -11.62
N THR A 243 21.64 25.25 -10.92
CA THR A 243 22.96 24.65 -10.73
C THR A 243 22.95 23.28 -11.40
N MET A 244 23.89 23.06 -12.32
CA MET A 244 23.90 21.84 -13.13
C MET A 244 25.30 21.29 -13.27
N LYS A 245 25.42 19.96 -13.17
CA LYS A 245 26.62 19.22 -13.55
C LYS A 245 26.20 17.97 -14.31
N ASN A 246 26.92 17.67 -15.39
CA ASN A 246 26.87 16.39 -16.05
C ASN A 246 28.26 15.75 -15.99
N ASP A 247 28.41 14.69 -15.17
CA ASP A 247 29.69 14.00 -14.95
C ASP A 247 30.20 13.32 -16.22
N LYS A 248 29.30 12.80 -17.06
CA LYS A 248 29.64 12.06 -18.28
C LYS A 248 30.48 12.92 -19.22
N ASP A 249 30.15 14.20 -19.30
CA ASP A 249 30.81 15.17 -20.16
C ASP A 249 31.74 16.12 -19.37
N ASN A 250 31.78 15.98 -18.05
CA ASN A 250 32.54 16.81 -17.10
C ASN A 250 32.27 18.33 -17.27
N ILE A 251 31.00 18.68 -17.51
CA ILE A 251 30.56 20.06 -17.75
C ILE A 251 29.68 20.55 -16.60
N ARG A 252 29.78 21.84 -16.28
CA ARG A 252 28.92 22.54 -15.33
C ARG A 252 28.23 23.73 -15.99
N TYR A 253 27.00 23.99 -15.57
CA TYR A 253 26.24 25.15 -15.99
C TYR A 253 25.55 25.77 -14.79
N ASN A 254 26.00 26.97 -14.41
CA ASN A 254 25.50 27.73 -13.29
C ASN A 254 25.29 29.18 -13.77
N PRO A 255 24.26 29.45 -14.57
CA PRO A 255 23.98 30.79 -15.05
C PRO A 255 23.71 31.73 -13.88
N TRP A 256 23.89 33.02 -14.13
CA TRP A 256 23.55 34.04 -13.15
C TRP A 256 22.11 34.48 -13.37
N ASP A 257 21.27 34.37 -12.34
CA ASP A 257 19.96 35.03 -12.22
C ASP A 257 19.08 34.95 -13.48
N LEU A 258 18.35 33.84 -13.63
CA LEU A 258 17.50 33.60 -14.79
C LEU A 258 16.07 34.11 -14.60
N SER A 259 15.56 34.05 -13.37
CA SER A 259 14.15 34.31 -13.06
C SER A 259 13.99 34.81 -11.62
N ASP A 260 12.75 35.08 -11.24
CA ASP A 260 12.32 35.57 -9.95
C ASP A 260 11.02 34.85 -9.55
N VAL A 261 10.94 34.34 -8.32
CA VAL A 261 9.66 33.84 -7.79
C VAL A 261 8.79 35.03 -7.40
N ASN A 262 9.37 36.07 -6.80
CA ASN A 262 8.68 37.28 -6.34
C ASN A 262 7.44 36.97 -5.46
N VAL A 263 7.62 36.04 -4.53
CA VAL A 263 6.61 35.64 -3.54
C VAL A 263 7.11 36.08 -2.17
N GLN A 264 6.25 36.72 -1.39
CA GLN A 264 6.63 37.19 -0.06
C GLN A 264 7.10 36.03 0.82
N HIS A 265 7.95 36.34 1.80
CA HIS A 265 8.31 35.35 2.82
C HIS A 265 7.04 34.76 3.46
N ASP A 266 7.09 33.48 3.82
CA ASP A 266 5.99 32.75 4.46
C ASP A 266 4.71 32.59 3.60
N VAL A 267 4.81 32.70 2.28
CA VAL A 267 3.70 32.47 1.35
C VAL A 267 3.92 31.20 0.53
N TRP A 268 2.91 30.33 0.50
CA TRP A 268 2.92 29.07 -0.25
C TRP A 268 2.85 29.28 -1.76
N TYR A 269 3.61 28.49 -2.50
CA TYR A 269 3.47 28.34 -3.95
C TYR A 269 3.93 26.96 -4.40
N VAL A 270 3.53 26.55 -5.60
CA VAL A 270 3.92 25.27 -6.20
C VAL A 270 5.08 25.50 -7.17
N SER A 271 6.14 24.72 -6.98
CA SER A 271 7.37 24.74 -7.79
C SER A 271 7.57 23.38 -8.46
N GLU A 272 7.45 23.34 -9.79
CA GLU A 272 7.63 22.12 -10.59
C GLU A 272 8.97 22.19 -11.35
N THR A 273 9.81 21.17 -11.18
CA THR A 273 11.05 20.95 -11.95
C THR A 273 10.83 19.76 -12.90
N ALA A 274 10.65 20.04 -14.19
CA ALA A 274 10.45 19.01 -15.21
C ALA A 274 11.77 18.65 -15.88
N TRP A 275 12.19 17.39 -15.78
CA TRP A 275 13.39 16.85 -16.41
C TRP A 275 12.99 15.78 -17.43
N TYR A 276 13.22 16.07 -18.72
CA TYR A 276 12.58 15.32 -19.79
C TYR A 276 13.43 15.29 -21.06
N GLN A 277 13.06 14.40 -21.96
CA GLN A 277 13.67 14.26 -23.28
C GLN A 277 12.65 14.62 -24.35
N GLU A 278 13.09 15.30 -25.40
CA GLU A 278 12.31 15.57 -26.59
C GLU A 278 12.95 14.87 -27.80
N GLY A 279 12.16 14.08 -28.52
CA GLY A 279 12.72 13.13 -29.50
C GLY A 279 13.61 12.10 -28.83
N ASP A 280 14.49 11.47 -29.61
CA ASP A 280 15.26 10.31 -29.13
C ASP A 280 16.48 10.69 -28.26
N GLU A 281 16.95 11.94 -28.30
CA GLU A 281 18.26 12.29 -27.72
C GLU A 281 18.36 13.69 -27.06
N ILE A 282 17.36 14.55 -27.13
CA ILE A 282 17.48 15.94 -26.65
C ILE A 282 16.94 16.09 -25.23
N ASN A 283 17.83 16.03 -24.24
CA ASN A 283 17.48 16.25 -22.84
C ASN A 283 17.21 17.73 -22.56
N LYS A 284 16.21 18.01 -21.73
CA LYS A 284 15.76 19.34 -21.37
C LYS A 284 15.40 19.42 -19.90
N VAL A 285 15.48 20.62 -19.35
CA VAL A 285 14.84 20.96 -18.07
C VAL A 285 14.05 22.24 -18.22
N SER A 286 12.89 22.27 -17.55
CA SER A 286 12.03 23.44 -17.44
C SER A 286 11.55 23.62 -16.01
N TRP A 287 11.23 24.85 -15.65
CA TRP A 287 10.64 25.19 -14.36
C TRP A 287 9.25 25.81 -14.54
N PHE A 288 8.35 25.47 -13.62
CA PHE A 288 7.01 26.04 -13.55
C PHE A 288 6.73 26.56 -12.13
N LYS A 289 6.08 27.72 -12.08
CA LYS A 289 5.55 28.30 -10.85
C LYS A 289 4.03 28.27 -10.93
N ASN A 290 3.37 27.63 -9.98
CA ASN A 290 1.91 27.47 -9.94
C ASN A 290 1.34 26.96 -11.26
N GLY A 291 2.01 25.95 -11.86
CA GLY A 291 1.63 25.37 -13.15
C GLY A 291 2.00 26.21 -14.39
N VAL A 292 2.51 27.43 -14.22
CA VAL A 292 2.92 28.32 -15.33
C VAL A 292 4.41 28.16 -15.61
N ARG A 293 4.75 27.73 -16.83
CA ARG A 293 6.13 27.56 -17.29
C ARG A 293 6.83 28.90 -17.41
N ASP A 294 8.04 29.03 -16.86
CA ASP A 294 8.89 30.19 -17.11
C ASP A 294 9.92 29.85 -18.20
N PRO A 295 9.78 30.38 -19.43
CA PRO A 295 10.71 30.07 -20.51
C PRO A 295 12.14 30.57 -20.26
N ARG A 296 12.34 31.52 -19.33
CA ARG A 296 13.69 31.96 -18.93
C ARG A 296 14.49 30.86 -18.24
N MET A 297 13.79 29.88 -17.66
CA MET A 297 14.37 28.74 -16.96
C MET A 297 14.49 27.50 -17.85
N ASP A 298 14.27 27.62 -19.15
CA ASP A 298 14.44 26.49 -20.07
C ASP A 298 15.91 26.26 -20.40
N VAL A 299 16.36 25.01 -20.24
CA VAL A 299 17.68 24.57 -20.69
C VAL A 299 17.52 23.38 -21.61
N VAL A 300 18.19 23.45 -22.76
CA VAL A 300 18.23 22.38 -23.77
C VAL A 300 19.67 21.89 -23.86
N SER A 301 19.88 20.59 -23.66
CA SER A 301 21.17 19.95 -23.94
C SER A 301 21.41 19.91 -25.44
N THR A 302 22.62 20.28 -25.85
CA THR A 302 23.12 20.09 -27.22
C THR A 302 24.39 19.26 -27.20
N GLU A 303 24.85 18.79 -28.36
CA GLU A 303 26.15 18.10 -28.47
C GLU A 303 27.31 18.97 -27.94
N GLU A 304 27.28 20.27 -28.20
CA GLU A 304 28.30 21.22 -27.71
C GLU A 304 28.15 21.53 -26.22
N ASN A 305 26.93 21.48 -25.71
CA ASN A 305 26.57 21.88 -24.35
C ASN A 305 25.62 20.85 -23.69
N PRO A 306 26.10 19.66 -23.34
CA PRO A 306 25.29 18.58 -22.78
C PRO A 306 25.03 18.80 -21.27
N TYR A 307 24.35 19.89 -20.90
CA TYR A 307 24.18 20.28 -19.50
C TYR A 307 23.23 19.39 -18.70
N VAL A 308 22.16 18.89 -19.34
CA VAL A 308 21.11 18.08 -18.74
C VAL A 308 21.47 16.59 -18.85
N PRO A 309 21.74 15.90 -17.72
CA PRO A 309 21.99 14.47 -17.69
C PRO A 309 20.75 13.67 -18.14
N GLY A 310 20.96 12.46 -18.66
CA GLY A 310 19.87 11.54 -19.05
C GLY A 310 19.82 10.23 -18.25
N ALA A 311 20.76 10.00 -17.33
CA ALA A 311 20.78 8.82 -16.47
C ALA A 311 19.77 8.97 -15.32
N ASN A 312 19.34 7.87 -14.71
CA ASN A 312 18.41 7.91 -13.58
C ASN A 312 18.95 8.78 -12.42
N MET A 313 18.06 9.60 -11.84
CA MET A 313 18.41 10.55 -10.78
C MET A 313 17.43 10.45 -9.61
N LYS A 314 17.87 10.87 -8.42
CA LYS A 314 17.07 10.93 -7.19
C LYS A 314 16.54 12.33 -6.99
N VAL A 315 15.37 12.46 -6.39
CA VAL A 315 14.83 13.73 -5.92
C VAL A 315 15.71 14.24 -4.79
N PHE A 316 15.94 15.55 -4.76
CA PHE A 316 16.78 16.22 -3.77
C PHE A 316 16.21 17.59 -3.44
N LEU A 317 16.02 17.84 -2.15
CA LEU A 317 15.62 19.15 -1.62
C LEU A 317 16.57 19.53 -0.50
N LYS A 318 17.00 20.79 -0.50
CA LYS A 318 17.97 21.30 0.47
C LYS A 318 17.66 22.73 0.86
N SER A 319 17.87 23.03 2.13
CA SER A 319 18.01 24.39 2.65
C SER A 319 19.42 24.57 3.21
N ASN A 320 20.10 25.67 2.88
CA ASN A 320 21.45 25.93 3.38
C ASN A 320 21.77 27.41 3.61
N THR A 321 22.75 27.63 4.48
CA THR A 321 23.40 28.94 4.65
C THR A 321 24.44 29.18 3.56
N TYR A 322 24.87 30.43 3.41
CA TYR A 322 25.98 30.77 2.52
C TYR A 322 27.29 30.12 2.99
N VAL A 323 28.14 29.79 2.01
CA VAL A 323 29.47 29.21 2.23
C VAL A 323 30.40 30.15 3.02
N ASP A 324 30.17 31.46 2.92
CA ASP A 324 30.91 32.49 3.67
C ASP A 324 30.50 32.59 5.15
N GLY A 325 29.53 31.76 5.56
CA GLY A 325 28.99 31.74 6.90
C GLY A 325 28.11 32.94 7.21
N SER A 326 27.48 33.59 6.23
CA SER A 326 26.44 34.59 6.49
C SER A 326 25.31 34.04 7.38
N PRO A 327 24.68 34.87 8.23
CA PRO A 327 23.60 34.46 9.13
C PRO A 327 22.24 34.39 8.42
N ASN A 328 22.19 33.83 7.22
CA ASN A 328 20.99 33.73 6.40
C ASN A 328 20.16 32.50 6.80
N THR A 329 19.47 32.63 7.93
CA THR A 329 18.77 31.52 8.61
C THR A 329 17.30 31.45 8.24
N GLY A 330 16.73 30.25 8.35
CA GLY A 330 15.33 30.01 8.02
C GLY A 330 15.09 28.58 7.54
N SER A 331 14.00 28.35 6.83
CA SER A 331 13.65 27.04 6.29
C SER A 331 13.09 27.10 4.88
N MET A 332 13.26 25.98 4.16
CA MET A 332 12.28 25.55 3.16
C MET A 332 11.18 24.81 3.94
N SER A 333 9.96 25.34 3.92
CA SER A 333 8.78 24.65 4.46
C SER A 333 8.03 24.03 3.28
N ILE A 334 7.62 22.78 3.43
CA ILE A 334 7.03 21.95 2.37
C ILE A 334 5.71 21.39 2.89
N ASP A 335 4.64 21.66 2.17
CA ASP A 335 3.28 21.16 2.48
C ASP A 335 3.11 19.75 1.91
N TYR A 336 3.40 19.59 0.63
CA TYR A 336 3.52 18.28 -0.01
C TYR A 336 4.55 18.33 -1.13
N LEU A 337 4.99 17.15 -1.53
CA LEU A 337 5.73 16.95 -2.77
C LEU A 337 5.31 15.65 -3.45
N PHE A 338 5.50 15.60 -4.76
CA PHE A 338 5.37 14.35 -5.50
C PHE A 338 6.23 14.32 -6.77
N VAL A 339 6.48 13.11 -7.27
CA VAL A 339 7.07 12.88 -8.59
C VAL A 339 6.02 12.30 -9.51
N ARG A 340 5.86 12.90 -10.69
CA ARG A 340 4.99 12.41 -11.75
C ARG A 340 5.78 12.13 -13.02
N LYS A 341 5.22 11.29 -13.89
CA LYS A 341 5.66 11.19 -15.28
C LYS A 341 5.45 12.52 -16.01
N TYR A 342 6.33 12.82 -16.95
CA TYR A 342 6.33 14.05 -17.71
C TYR A 342 6.47 13.79 -19.20
N THR A 343 5.77 14.57 -20.01
CA THR A 343 5.98 14.63 -21.46
C THR A 343 5.92 16.10 -21.90
N SER A 344 6.64 16.45 -22.96
CA SER A 344 6.74 17.84 -23.44
C SER A 344 5.39 18.43 -23.83
N GLN A 345 4.50 17.60 -24.39
CA GLN A 345 3.11 17.94 -24.67
C GLN A 345 2.21 17.23 -23.66
N LYS A 346 1.78 17.94 -22.61
CA LYS A 346 0.93 17.38 -21.54
C LYS A 346 -0.45 16.98 -22.10
N PRO A 347 -1.07 15.89 -21.61
CA PRO A 347 -2.47 15.59 -21.93
C PRO A 347 -3.41 16.73 -21.54
N THR A 348 -4.47 16.96 -22.31
CA THR A 348 -5.46 18.02 -22.06
C THR A 348 -6.77 17.40 -21.59
N VAL A 349 -7.38 18.01 -20.56
CA VAL A 349 -8.69 17.61 -20.03
C VAL A 349 -9.79 18.50 -20.63
N SER A 350 -10.92 17.89 -21.00
CA SER A 350 -12.12 18.59 -21.46
C SER A 350 -13.37 17.92 -20.89
N PHE A 351 -14.42 18.68 -20.58
CA PHE A 351 -15.67 18.14 -20.05
C PHE A 351 -16.72 18.01 -21.15
N SER A 352 -17.60 17.03 -21.04
CA SER A 352 -18.83 17.02 -21.85
C SER A 352 -19.69 18.22 -21.45
N ALA A 353 -20.46 18.79 -22.39
CA ALA A 353 -21.39 19.87 -22.05
C ALA A 353 -22.38 19.35 -21.00
N MET A 354 -22.53 20.05 -19.86
CA MET A 354 -23.41 19.63 -18.76
C MET A 354 -24.81 19.32 -19.30
N GLN A 355 -25.13 18.02 -19.36
CA GLN A 355 -26.50 17.53 -19.48
C GLN A 355 -26.80 16.79 -18.19
N THR A 356 -27.73 17.34 -17.42
CA THR A 356 -28.29 16.71 -16.24
C THR A 356 -29.15 15.55 -16.73
N GLU A 357 -28.56 14.36 -16.88
CA GLU A 357 -29.34 13.14 -17.04
C GLU A 357 -29.81 12.68 -15.65
N GLU A 358 -31.00 13.12 -15.25
CA GLU A 358 -31.78 12.40 -14.23
C GLU A 358 -32.20 11.06 -14.85
N GLN A 359 -31.58 9.97 -14.40
CA GLN A 359 -31.98 8.63 -14.80
C GLN A 359 -33.29 8.25 -14.07
N PRO A 360 -34.28 7.60 -14.72
CA PRO A 360 -35.59 7.36 -14.13
C PRO A 360 -35.57 6.18 -13.16
N ALA A 361 -36.43 6.29 -12.15
CA ALA A 361 -36.62 5.35 -11.05
C ALA A 361 -36.97 3.91 -11.44
N GLU A 362 -36.38 3.00 -10.65
CA GLU A 362 -36.82 1.67 -10.18
C GLU A 362 -35.88 0.51 -10.54
N GLU A 363 -35.03 0.13 -9.57
CA GLU A 363 -35.06 -1.21 -8.96
C GLU A 363 -34.48 -1.09 -7.54
N ILE A 364 -35.24 -1.49 -6.52
CA ILE A 364 -34.82 -1.44 -5.11
C ILE A 364 -33.75 -2.53 -4.94
N VAL A 365 -32.50 -2.11 -4.75
CA VAL A 365 -31.38 -2.97 -4.38
C VAL A 365 -30.99 -2.60 -2.96
N GLU A 366 -30.99 -3.59 -2.07
CA GLU A 366 -30.67 -3.44 -0.66
C GLU A 366 -29.20 -3.07 -0.44
N GLU A 367 -29.00 -2.25 0.58
CA GLU A 367 -27.75 -1.74 1.16
C GLU A 367 -26.66 -2.83 1.25
N PRO A 368 -25.39 -2.58 0.85
CA PRO A 368 -24.32 -3.53 1.13
C PRO A 368 -24.02 -3.48 2.63
N GLU A 369 -24.39 -4.55 3.32
CA GLU A 369 -24.05 -4.78 4.73
C GLU A 369 -22.54 -5.03 4.83
N VAL A 370 -21.87 -4.30 5.73
CA VAL A 370 -20.58 -4.73 6.30
C VAL A 370 -20.69 -6.22 6.60
N PRO A 371 -19.75 -7.09 6.15
CA PRO A 371 -19.91 -8.52 6.34
C PRO A 371 -19.99 -8.77 7.84
N GLU A 372 -21.18 -9.16 8.32
CA GLU A 372 -21.44 -9.27 9.74
C GLU A 372 -20.40 -10.22 10.33
N LEU A 373 -19.64 -9.76 11.34
CA LEU A 373 -18.67 -10.62 12.02
C LEU A 373 -19.43 -11.81 12.63
N VAL A 374 -19.34 -12.96 11.98
CA VAL A 374 -20.09 -14.15 12.37
C VAL A 374 -19.37 -14.89 13.49
N LEU A 375 -19.70 -14.54 14.74
CA LEU A 375 -19.27 -15.28 15.91
C LEU A 375 -20.33 -16.30 16.36
N PRO A 376 -19.93 -17.43 16.95
CA PRO A 376 -20.87 -18.35 17.60
C PRO A 376 -21.67 -17.65 18.72
N GLU A 377 -22.92 -18.07 18.93
CA GLU A 377 -23.72 -17.57 20.05
C GLU A 377 -23.10 -17.99 21.40
N GLY A 378 -23.02 -17.04 22.33
CA GLY A 378 -22.57 -17.29 23.71
C GLY A 378 -21.05 -17.19 23.87
N LYS A 379 -20.45 -18.11 24.65
CA LYS A 379 -19.00 -18.11 24.88
C LYS A 379 -18.28 -18.70 23.68
N VAL A 380 -17.49 -17.89 22.97
CA VAL A 380 -16.73 -18.35 21.79
C VAL A 380 -15.43 -19.01 22.21
N LEU A 381 -15.36 -20.32 22.07
CA LEU A 381 -14.16 -21.11 22.30
C LEU A 381 -13.73 -21.73 20.98
N SER A 382 -12.57 -21.31 20.48
CA SER A 382 -12.04 -21.77 19.20
C SER A 382 -10.77 -22.59 19.34
N ILE A 383 -10.42 -23.30 18.26
CA ILE A 383 -9.20 -24.10 18.16
C ILE A 383 -8.54 -23.88 16.81
N ARG A 384 -7.21 -23.84 16.76
CA ARG A 384 -6.46 -23.97 15.50
C ARG A 384 -6.37 -25.42 15.08
N TYR A 385 -6.75 -25.73 13.85
CA TYR A 385 -6.74 -27.08 13.30
C TYR A 385 -5.89 -27.10 12.02
N PHE A 386 -4.80 -27.89 12.04
CA PHE A 386 -3.73 -27.77 11.06
C PHE A 386 -3.79 -28.80 9.92
N ASP A 387 -4.54 -29.90 10.07
CA ASP A 387 -4.58 -30.98 9.09
C ASP A 387 -6.01 -31.48 8.80
N VAL A 388 -6.53 -31.09 7.63
CA VAL A 388 -7.84 -31.51 7.14
C VAL A 388 -7.80 -32.86 6.41
N GLU A 389 -6.62 -33.32 5.97
CA GLU A 389 -6.49 -34.56 5.20
C GLU A 389 -6.74 -35.81 6.07
N ASP A 390 -6.46 -35.70 7.37
CA ASP A 390 -6.70 -36.74 8.38
C ASP A 390 -8.09 -36.64 9.05
N TYR A 391 -9.04 -35.92 8.44
CA TYR A 391 -10.39 -35.76 8.98
C TYR A 391 -11.13 -37.09 9.21
N ASP A 392 -11.56 -37.31 10.46
CA ASP A 392 -12.51 -38.35 10.88
C ASP A 392 -13.63 -37.72 11.74
N ASP A 393 -14.85 -38.22 11.63
CA ASP A 393 -16.05 -37.65 12.29
C ASP A 393 -15.94 -37.66 13.84
N THR A 394 -14.98 -38.41 14.39
CA THR A 394 -14.65 -38.43 15.82
C THR A 394 -14.06 -37.11 16.33
N ILE A 395 -13.40 -36.31 15.48
CA ILE A 395 -12.80 -35.02 15.89
C ILE A 395 -13.86 -33.98 16.24
N LEU A 396 -14.94 -33.89 15.48
CA LEU A 396 -16.04 -32.95 15.74
C LEU A 396 -16.82 -33.35 17.00
N SER A 397 -16.91 -34.66 17.27
CA SER A 397 -17.48 -35.15 18.53
C SER A 397 -16.65 -34.72 19.74
N ARG A 398 -15.32 -34.71 19.61
CA ARG A 398 -14.41 -34.19 20.64
C ARG A 398 -14.64 -32.69 20.83
N PHE A 399 -14.67 -31.89 19.77
CA PHE A 399 -14.91 -30.44 19.82
C PHE A 399 -16.23 -30.07 20.51
N ASN A 400 -17.33 -30.74 20.16
CA ASN A 400 -18.61 -30.53 20.82
C ASN A 400 -18.56 -30.86 22.32
N SER A 401 -17.89 -31.96 22.69
CA SER A 401 -17.77 -32.38 24.09
C SER A 401 -16.89 -31.45 24.94
N THR A 402 -16.00 -30.69 24.30
CA THR A 402 -15.09 -29.74 24.93
C THR A 402 -15.60 -28.30 24.89
N GLY A 403 -16.72 -28.06 24.20
CA GLY A 403 -17.35 -26.74 24.07
C GLY A 403 -16.75 -25.86 22.97
N VAL A 404 -15.95 -26.43 22.07
CA VAL A 404 -15.40 -25.72 20.91
C VAL A 404 -16.53 -25.46 19.91
N ASN A 405 -16.71 -24.20 19.52
CA ASN A 405 -17.76 -23.75 18.60
C ASN A 405 -17.21 -22.93 17.42
N MET A 406 -15.88 -22.82 17.30
CA MET A 406 -15.22 -22.17 16.18
C MET A 406 -13.87 -22.83 15.89
N VAL A 407 -13.47 -22.89 14.62
CA VAL A 407 -12.22 -23.52 14.17
C VAL A 407 -11.49 -22.59 13.21
N PHE A 408 -10.22 -22.31 13.49
CA PHE A 408 -9.29 -21.71 12.54
C PHE A 408 -8.59 -22.84 11.79
N LEU A 409 -9.02 -23.10 10.55
CA LEU A 409 -8.59 -24.22 9.72
C LEU A 409 -7.44 -23.81 8.81
N ARG A 410 -6.27 -24.42 8.97
CA ARG A 410 -5.13 -24.17 8.07
C ARG A 410 -5.53 -24.43 6.63
N THR A 411 -5.40 -23.42 5.78
CA THR A 411 -5.86 -23.45 4.40
C THR A 411 -4.72 -23.09 3.44
N THR A 412 -4.54 -23.92 2.42
CA THR A 412 -3.73 -23.70 1.22
C THR A 412 -4.60 -23.87 -0.02
N GLU A 413 -4.17 -23.36 -1.18
CA GLU A 413 -4.89 -23.50 -2.45
C GLU A 413 -5.30 -24.96 -2.76
N ASP A 414 -4.45 -25.94 -2.44
CA ASP A 414 -4.69 -27.38 -2.65
C ASP A 414 -5.68 -28.00 -1.63
N SER A 415 -5.92 -27.34 -0.50
CA SER A 415 -6.74 -27.86 0.61
C SER A 415 -8.18 -27.33 0.60
N ILE A 416 -8.45 -26.21 -0.08
CA ILE A 416 -9.75 -25.50 -0.06
C ILE A 416 -10.90 -26.48 -0.38
N TRP A 417 -10.86 -27.13 -1.53
CA TRP A 417 -11.90 -28.07 -1.96
C TRP A 417 -11.91 -29.39 -1.16
N LYS A 418 -10.79 -29.79 -0.54
CA LYS A 418 -10.73 -30.97 0.33
C LYS A 418 -11.44 -30.71 1.67
N SER A 419 -11.53 -29.45 2.07
CA SER A 419 -12.13 -29.01 3.34
C SER A 419 -13.66 -29.03 3.34
N GLU A 420 -14.31 -29.16 2.17
CA GLU A 420 -15.77 -29.05 2.04
C GLU A 420 -16.54 -30.01 2.96
N ARG A 421 -16.08 -31.26 3.09
CA ARG A 421 -16.74 -32.23 3.98
C ARG A 421 -16.59 -31.83 5.45
N PHE A 422 -15.41 -31.34 5.84
CA PHE A 422 -15.14 -30.88 7.19
C PHE A 422 -16.04 -29.68 7.53
N ILE A 423 -16.01 -28.63 6.69
CA ILE A 423 -16.76 -27.39 6.91
C ILE A 423 -18.26 -27.68 7.02
N LYS A 424 -18.80 -28.49 6.10
CA LYS A 424 -20.21 -28.88 6.15
C LYS A 424 -20.57 -29.57 7.46
N THR A 425 -19.76 -30.52 7.90
CA THR A 425 -20.06 -31.27 9.12
C THR A 425 -19.86 -30.41 10.37
N ALA A 426 -18.91 -29.48 10.35
CA ALA A 426 -18.74 -28.46 11.40
C ALA A 426 -19.99 -27.58 11.53
N HIS A 427 -20.51 -27.06 10.42
CA HIS A 427 -21.75 -26.27 10.39
C HIS A 427 -22.97 -27.04 10.90
N GLU A 428 -23.11 -28.32 10.54
CA GLU A 428 -24.17 -29.21 11.06
C GLU A 428 -24.12 -29.36 12.60
N ASN A 429 -22.96 -29.10 13.21
CA ASN A 429 -22.73 -29.12 14.65
C ASN A 429 -22.69 -27.72 15.29
N GLY A 430 -22.99 -26.66 14.53
CA GLY A 430 -22.97 -25.28 15.03
C GLY A 430 -21.55 -24.72 15.25
N ILE A 431 -20.55 -25.28 14.58
CA ILE A 431 -19.15 -24.85 14.65
C ILE A 431 -18.85 -23.95 13.45
N LYS A 432 -18.33 -22.74 13.70
CA LYS A 432 -17.88 -21.79 12.68
C LYS A 432 -16.46 -22.12 12.19
N VAL A 433 -16.17 -21.91 10.90
CA VAL A 433 -14.87 -22.29 10.31
C VAL A 433 -14.25 -21.12 9.56
N TYR A 434 -13.09 -20.65 10.04
CA TYR A 434 -12.30 -19.59 9.43
C TYR A 434 -11.10 -20.20 8.68
N ALA A 435 -10.81 -19.72 7.48
CA ALA A 435 -9.66 -20.15 6.69
C ALA A 435 -8.38 -19.46 7.21
N MET A 436 -7.55 -20.20 7.94
CA MET A 436 -6.28 -19.72 8.51
C MET A 436 -5.15 -19.81 7.49
N LEU A 437 -4.53 -18.67 7.19
CA LEU A 437 -3.47 -18.50 6.20
C LEU A 437 -2.17 -18.05 6.88
N PHE A 438 -1.06 -18.68 6.48
CA PHE A 438 0.28 -18.29 6.91
C PHE A 438 0.94 -17.40 5.87
N ILE A 439 1.64 -16.36 6.31
CA ILE A 439 2.53 -15.58 5.45
C ILE A 439 3.75 -16.46 5.10
N PRO A 440 4.09 -16.67 3.81
CA PRO A 440 5.19 -17.55 3.43
C PRO A 440 6.57 -17.02 3.86
N GLU A 441 7.37 -17.82 4.58
CA GLU A 441 8.73 -17.44 4.98
C GLU A 441 9.69 -17.29 3.77
N GLY A 442 10.53 -16.24 3.78
CA GLY A 442 11.76 -16.17 2.97
C GLY A 442 11.59 -15.86 1.47
N ILE A 443 10.46 -15.31 1.03
CA ILE A 443 10.21 -15.01 -0.39
C ILE A 443 10.37 -13.50 -0.66
N ASN A 444 11.11 -13.12 -1.70
CA ASN A 444 11.20 -11.74 -2.17
C ASN A 444 9.80 -11.11 -2.34
N ALA A 445 9.64 -9.87 -1.86
CA ALA A 445 8.38 -9.12 -1.61
C ALA A 445 7.33 -9.02 -2.74
N THR A 446 7.54 -9.63 -3.91
CA THR A 446 6.58 -9.61 -5.03
C THR A 446 5.95 -10.98 -5.30
N SER A 447 6.72 -12.08 -5.28
CA SER A 447 6.18 -13.40 -5.69
C SER A 447 5.40 -14.14 -4.59
N GLY A 448 5.76 -13.96 -3.31
CA GLY A 448 5.04 -14.59 -2.19
C GLY A 448 3.68 -13.94 -1.94
N LYS A 449 3.62 -12.63 -2.16
CA LYS A 449 2.42 -11.79 -2.06
C LYS A 449 1.36 -12.17 -3.10
N ASP A 450 1.75 -12.31 -4.36
CA ASP A 450 0.83 -12.73 -5.44
C ASP A 450 0.23 -14.12 -5.15
N GLN A 451 1.04 -15.04 -4.59
CA GLN A 451 0.58 -16.37 -4.20
C GLN A 451 -0.40 -16.33 -3.02
N PHE A 452 -0.15 -15.47 -2.03
CA PHE A 452 -1.05 -15.27 -0.90
C PHE A 452 -2.41 -14.73 -1.37
N LEU A 453 -2.41 -13.67 -2.18
CA LEU A 453 -3.63 -13.11 -2.77
C LEU A 453 -4.34 -14.09 -3.70
N SER A 454 -3.61 -14.95 -4.41
CA SER A 454 -4.19 -16.04 -5.19
C SER A 454 -4.98 -17.00 -4.30
N THR A 455 -4.44 -17.36 -3.13
CA THR A 455 -5.12 -18.23 -2.17
C THR A 455 -6.36 -17.57 -1.58
N VAL A 456 -6.30 -16.28 -1.23
CA VAL A 456 -7.46 -15.50 -0.77
C VAL A 456 -8.56 -15.48 -1.84
N ASN A 457 -8.21 -15.18 -3.10
CA ASN A 457 -9.17 -15.20 -4.20
C ASN A 457 -9.76 -16.60 -4.45
N ALA A 458 -8.98 -17.67 -4.25
CA ALA A 458 -9.46 -19.04 -4.36
C ALA A 458 -10.46 -19.39 -3.24
N ILE A 459 -10.28 -18.86 -2.02
CA ILE A 459 -11.25 -19.01 -0.92
C ILE A 459 -12.57 -18.29 -1.26
N LEU A 460 -12.48 -17.05 -1.76
CA LEU A 460 -13.66 -16.30 -2.19
C LEU A 460 -14.40 -17.02 -3.33
N ASP A 461 -13.67 -17.52 -4.33
CA ASP A 461 -14.23 -18.31 -5.42
C ASP A 461 -14.90 -19.60 -4.91
N TYR A 462 -14.29 -20.26 -3.93
CA TYR A 462 -14.88 -21.43 -3.27
C TYR A 462 -16.19 -21.09 -2.56
N ASN A 463 -16.25 -20.01 -1.75
CA ASN A 463 -17.47 -19.57 -1.07
C ASN A 463 -18.60 -19.21 -2.06
N THR A 464 -18.28 -18.79 -3.30
CA THR A 464 -19.32 -18.56 -4.32
C THR A 464 -19.87 -19.84 -4.96
N LYS A 465 -19.16 -20.98 -4.82
CA LYS A 465 -19.44 -22.23 -5.57
C LYS A 465 -19.80 -23.41 -4.68
N SER A 466 -19.35 -23.41 -3.43
CA SER A 466 -19.60 -24.50 -2.48
C SER A 466 -20.97 -24.36 -1.83
N LEU A 467 -21.37 -25.40 -1.10
CA LEU A 467 -22.52 -25.41 -0.21
C LEU A 467 -22.09 -25.33 1.26
N ALA A 468 -20.79 -25.17 1.53
CA ALA A 468 -20.18 -25.18 2.85
C ALA A 468 -19.06 -24.13 2.90
N ASP A 469 -19.46 -22.88 3.09
CA ASP A 469 -18.59 -21.72 2.96
C ASP A 469 -17.69 -21.54 4.18
N PHE A 470 -16.52 -20.94 4.00
CA PHE A 470 -15.78 -20.40 5.14
C PHE A 470 -16.53 -19.22 5.74
N ASP A 471 -16.63 -19.18 7.07
CA ASP A 471 -17.27 -18.08 7.82
C ASP A 471 -16.35 -16.85 7.96
N GLY A 472 -15.06 -16.99 7.66
CA GLY A 472 -14.04 -15.93 7.83
C GLY A 472 -12.70 -16.31 7.20
N ILE A 473 -11.82 -15.32 7.01
CA ILE A 473 -10.38 -15.54 6.73
C ILE A 473 -9.61 -15.11 7.97
N ASP A 474 -8.61 -15.89 8.35
CA ASP A 474 -7.69 -15.59 9.45
C ASP A 474 -6.27 -15.52 8.90
N ILE A 475 -5.54 -14.46 9.23
CA ILE A 475 -4.18 -14.23 8.74
C ILE A 475 -3.21 -14.26 9.91
N THR A 476 -2.29 -15.21 9.88
CA THR A 476 -1.21 -15.28 10.86
C THR A 476 -0.06 -14.36 10.46
N LEU A 477 0.11 -13.24 11.19
CA LEU A 477 1.20 -12.31 10.92
C LEU A 477 2.57 -12.93 11.24
N ASP A 478 3.56 -12.61 10.41
CA ASP A 478 4.96 -12.97 10.66
C ASP A 478 5.46 -12.20 11.91
N PRO A 479 5.95 -12.89 12.96
CA PRO A 479 6.55 -12.23 14.11
C PRO A 479 7.81 -11.50 13.65
N CYS A 480 7.82 -10.17 13.73
CA CYS A 480 8.86 -9.26 13.25
C CYS A 480 10.23 -9.46 13.92
N THR A 481 10.89 -10.60 13.72
CA THR A 481 11.98 -11.11 14.58
C THR A 481 13.35 -11.16 13.87
N LYS A 482 13.40 -11.28 12.53
CA LYS A 482 14.66 -11.37 11.76
C LYS A 482 15.06 -10.07 11.04
N ASP A 483 14.10 -9.18 10.73
CA ASP A 483 14.31 -7.79 10.24
C ASP A 483 13.08 -6.92 10.59
N THR A 484 13.08 -6.38 11.81
CA THR A 484 11.89 -5.90 12.55
C THR A 484 11.04 -4.85 11.81
N GLU A 485 11.64 -4.00 10.98
CA GLU A 485 10.93 -2.83 10.42
C GLU A 485 10.31 -3.10 9.04
N GLN A 486 10.96 -3.93 8.20
CA GLN A 486 10.44 -4.25 6.86
C GLN A 486 9.33 -5.31 6.91
N ALA A 487 9.48 -6.35 7.74
CA ALA A 487 8.48 -7.43 7.84
C ALA A 487 7.13 -6.92 8.37
N CYS A 488 7.16 -6.06 9.39
CA CYS A 488 5.97 -5.43 9.95
C CYS A 488 5.25 -4.53 8.93
N GLN A 489 6.00 -3.79 8.09
CA GLN A 489 5.41 -2.95 7.02
C GLN A 489 4.84 -3.78 5.87
N ASP A 490 5.53 -4.86 5.47
CA ASP A 490 5.03 -5.77 4.45
C ASP A 490 3.73 -6.46 4.91
N ASN A 491 3.61 -6.77 6.20
CA ASN A 491 2.39 -7.32 6.81
C ASN A 491 1.22 -6.33 6.76
N ILE A 492 1.44 -5.02 6.98
CA ILE A 492 0.40 -3.98 6.86
C ILE A 492 -0.09 -3.86 5.42
N LEU A 493 0.84 -3.71 4.46
CA LEU A 493 0.49 -3.59 3.05
C LEU A 493 -0.24 -4.82 2.52
N LEU A 494 0.14 -6.01 3.01
CA LEU A 494 -0.57 -7.24 2.67
C LEU A 494 -2.00 -7.23 3.22
N LEU A 495 -2.20 -6.80 4.47
CA LEU A 495 -3.54 -6.74 5.08
C LEU A 495 -4.45 -5.73 4.38
N GLU A 496 -3.96 -4.55 4.01
CA GLU A 496 -4.71 -3.57 3.21
C GLU A 496 -5.17 -4.16 1.87
N GLU A 497 -4.29 -4.89 1.18
CA GLU A 497 -4.61 -5.51 -0.10
C GLU A 497 -5.56 -6.69 0.05
N VAL A 498 -5.40 -7.51 1.09
CA VAL A 498 -6.33 -8.59 1.37
C VAL A 498 -7.71 -8.01 1.71
N ARG A 499 -7.76 -6.98 2.56
CA ARG A 499 -9.00 -6.29 2.90
C ARG A 499 -9.73 -5.82 1.65
N ASN A 500 -9.04 -5.12 0.74
CA ASN A 500 -9.62 -4.65 -0.53
C ASN A 500 -10.24 -5.80 -1.36
N VAL A 501 -9.68 -7.00 -1.29
CA VAL A 501 -10.20 -8.18 -2.00
C VAL A 501 -11.37 -8.83 -1.27
N THR A 502 -11.35 -8.83 0.07
CA THR A 502 -12.35 -9.48 0.93
C THR A 502 -13.51 -8.57 1.34
N THR A 503 -13.43 -7.25 1.12
CA THR A 503 -14.47 -6.26 1.47
C THR A 503 -15.86 -6.74 1.05
N ASP A 504 -16.82 -6.70 1.97
CA ASP A 504 -18.23 -7.10 1.83
C ASP A 504 -18.47 -8.57 1.40
N LYS A 505 -17.44 -9.42 1.50
CA LYS A 505 -17.53 -10.83 1.13
C LYS A 505 -17.35 -11.77 2.32
N ILE A 506 -16.37 -11.47 3.18
CA ILE A 506 -15.99 -12.36 4.28
C ILE A 506 -15.27 -11.56 5.37
N PRO A 507 -15.53 -11.82 6.67
CA PRO A 507 -14.82 -11.15 7.75
C PRO A 507 -13.35 -11.57 7.80
N LEU A 508 -12.51 -10.63 8.21
CA LEU A 508 -11.06 -10.79 8.32
C LEU A 508 -10.62 -10.79 9.78
N ALA A 509 -10.10 -11.93 10.23
CA ALA A 509 -9.39 -12.08 11.47
C ALA A 509 -7.88 -11.98 11.25
N VAL A 510 -7.16 -11.47 12.25
CA VAL A 510 -5.70 -11.33 12.20
C VAL A 510 -5.08 -11.79 13.50
N ASP A 511 -4.16 -12.75 13.41
CA ASP A 511 -3.32 -13.14 14.52
C ASP A 511 -2.19 -12.15 14.69
N VAL A 512 -2.14 -11.54 15.86
CA VAL A 512 -1.12 -10.56 16.21
C VAL A 512 -0.16 -11.21 17.20
N PRO A 513 1.08 -11.52 16.78
CA PRO A 513 2.13 -11.99 17.65
C PRO A 513 2.39 -11.04 18.83
N ALA A 514 2.92 -11.59 19.92
CA ALA A 514 3.30 -10.81 21.10
C ALA A 514 4.31 -9.68 20.78
N SER A 515 5.10 -9.82 19.71
CA SER A 515 6.13 -8.86 19.28
C SER A 515 5.60 -7.51 18.80
N TYR A 516 4.32 -7.40 18.42
CA TYR A 516 3.75 -6.16 17.87
C TYR A 516 3.46 -5.11 18.96
N ASP A 517 3.75 -3.84 18.72
CA ASP A 517 3.50 -2.72 19.66
C ASP A 517 2.14 -2.02 19.45
N LEU A 518 1.68 -1.28 20.45
CA LEU A 518 0.43 -0.53 20.52
C LEU A 518 0.21 0.43 19.34
N THR A 519 1.27 1.06 18.83
CA THR A 519 1.17 2.01 17.71
C THR A 519 0.90 1.33 16.37
N GLU A 520 1.17 0.03 16.28
CA GLU A 520 0.98 -0.75 15.05
C GLU A 520 -0.50 -1.17 14.93
N LEU A 521 -1.19 -1.40 16.06
CA LEU A 521 -2.62 -1.75 16.10
C LEU A 521 -3.55 -0.68 15.52
N ALA A 522 -3.24 0.60 15.72
CA ALA A 522 -4.04 1.70 15.18
C ALA A 522 -4.04 1.77 13.64
N GLY A 523 -3.05 1.16 12.97
CA GLY A 523 -3.05 1.02 11.51
C GLY A 523 -3.79 -0.21 11.00
N PHE A 524 -4.12 -1.16 11.89
CA PHE A 524 -4.80 -2.40 11.53
C PHE A 524 -6.31 -2.33 11.75
N SER A 525 -6.80 -1.51 12.69
CA SER A 525 -8.23 -1.48 13.09
C SER A 525 -9.19 -1.30 11.92
N ASP A 526 -8.82 -0.46 10.95
CA ASP A 526 -9.70 -0.13 9.82
C ASP A 526 -9.77 -1.26 8.78
N ASN A 527 -8.87 -2.24 8.88
CA ASN A 527 -8.74 -3.35 7.93
C ASN A 527 -9.08 -4.72 8.55
N VAL A 528 -9.40 -4.80 9.85
CA VAL A 528 -9.53 -6.08 10.59
C VAL A 528 -10.85 -6.11 11.35
N ASP A 529 -11.63 -7.17 11.14
CA ASP A 529 -12.93 -7.37 11.80
C ASP A 529 -12.77 -8.08 13.15
N LEU A 530 -11.70 -8.86 13.33
CA LEU A 530 -11.40 -9.60 14.56
C LEU A 530 -9.90 -9.73 14.82
N PHE A 531 -9.39 -9.12 15.89
CA PHE A 531 -8.04 -9.38 16.35
C PHE A 531 -7.93 -10.70 17.10
N VAL A 532 -6.84 -11.42 16.94
CA VAL A 532 -6.49 -12.60 17.73
C VAL A 532 -5.12 -12.33 18.37
N PHE A 533 -5.11 -11.97 19.65
CA PHE A 533 -3.88 -11.63 20.36
C PHE A 533 -3.20 -12.89 20.94
N LEU A 534 -2.00 -13.19 20.47
CA LEU A 534 -1.22 -14.32 20.97
C LEU A 534 -0.63 -14.00 22.34
N ALA A 535 -0.96 -14.82 23.34
CA ALA A 535 -0.46 -14.72 24.70
C ALA A 535 0.78 -15.59 24.97
N TYR A 536 1.54 -15.91 23.92
CA TYR A 536 2.75 -16.71 23.96
C TYR A 536 3.70 -16.26 22.84
N ASP A 537 4.99 -16.57 23.00
CA ASP A 537 6.00 -16.41 21.95
C ASP A 537 6.92 -17.65 21.88
N ALA A 538 8.01 -17.56 21.12
CA ALA A 538 8.95 -18.66 20.93
C ALA A 538 9.73 -19.05 22.21
N GLU A 539 9.78 -18.17 23.22
CA GLU A 539 10.60 -18.32 24.43
C GLU A 539 9.76 -18.43 25.72
N GLU A 540 8.52 -17.94 25.74
CA GLU A 540 7.69 -17.85 26.95
C GLU A 540 6.21 -18.25 26.71
N GLN A 541 5.71 -19.15 27.55
CA GLN A 541 4.29 -19.53 27.64
C GLN A 541 3.67 -18.99 28.94
N LEU A 542 2.57 -18.23 28.83
CA LEU A 542 1.90 -17.65 29.98
C LEU A 542 0.89 -18.62 30.60
N GLY A 543 1.27 -19.26 31.70
CA GLY A 543 0.47 -20.32 32.35
C GLY A 543 -0.58 -19.86 33.38
N SER A 544 -0.85 -18.56 33.53
CA SER A 544 -1.82 -18.05 34.53
C SER A 544 -2.65 -16.88 34.03
N THR A 545 -3.89 -16.75 34.52
CA THR A 545 -4.82 -15.68 34.12
C THR A 545 -4.21 -14.29 34.31
N SER A 546 -3.57 -14.03 35.46
CA SER A 546 -2.96 -12.72 35.73
C SER A 546 -1.82 -12.39 34.76
N ALA A 547 -0.99 -13.38 34.41
CA ALA A 547 0.12 -13.17 33.49
C ALA A 547 -0.38 -12.83 32.07
N VAL A 548 -1.41 -13.55 31.59
CA VAL A 548 -2.07 -13.28 30.30
C VAL A 548 -2.72 -11.90 30.30
N VAL A 549 -3.43 -11.54 31.37
CA VAL A 549 -4.06 -10.22 31.52
C VAL A 549 -3.03 -9.11 31.49
N ASP A 550 -1.93 -9.24 32.24
CA ASP A 550 -0.90 -8.22 32.31
C ASP A 550 -0.20 -8.04 30.96
N ALA A 551 0.10 -9.14 30.25
CA ALA A 551 0.73 -9.09 28.93
C ALA A 551 -0.16 -8.43 27.86
N LEU A 552 -1.47 -8.67 27.91
CA LEU A 552 -2.42 -8.18 26.91
C LEU A 552 -3.14 -6.88 27.29
N ALA A 553 -2.92 -6.35 28.50
CA ALA A 553 -3.63 -5.18 29.02
C ALA A 553 -3.60 -3.99 28.06
N SER A 554 -2.43 -3.74 27.47
CA SER A 554 -2.21 -2.69 26.48
C SER A 554 -2.99 -2.94 25.18
N LYS A 555 -2.87 -4.13 24.57
CA LYS A 555 -3.53 -4.47 23.29
C LYS A 555 -5.05 -4.48 23.43
N MET A 556 -5.58 -5.06 24.51
CA MET A 556 -7.00 -4.99 24.85
C MET A 556 -7.45 -3.55 25.15
N GLY A 557 -6.56 -2.72 25.70
CA GLY A 557 -6.77 -1.27 25.85
C GLY A 557 -7.03 -0.58 24.52
N GLN A 558 -6.17 -0.83 23.53
CA GLN A 558 -6.29 -0.25 22.19
C GLN A 558 -7.53 -0.74 21.46
N ALA A 559 -7.82 -2.05 21.47
CA ALA A 559 -9.02 -2.61 20.84
C ALA A 559 -10.31 -1.96 21.37
N ARG A 560 -10.37 -1.59 22.67
CA ARG A 560 -11.52 -0.84 23.21
C ARG A 560 -11.63 0.59 22.70
N VAL A 561 -10.49 1.26 22.47
CA VAL A 561 -10.46 2.64 21.95
C VAL A 561 -10.98 2.67 20.52
N ASP A 562 -10.65 1.64 19.75
CA ASP A 562 -10.97 1.52 18.32
C ASP A 562 -12.29 0.77 18.06
N ASP A 563 -13.07 0.47 19.11
CA ASP A 563 -14.29 -0.35 19.07
C ASP A 563 -14.13 -1.71 18.35
N SER A 564 -12.90 -2.25 18.36
CA SER A 564 -12.55 -3.49 17.68
C SER A 564 -12.88 -4.73 18.53
N LYS A 565 -13.10 -5.86 17.86
CA LYS A 565 -13.29 -7.17 18.49
C LYS A 565 -11.97 -7.93 18.60
N ALA A 566 -11.76 -8.62 19.70
CA ALA A 566 -10.52 -9.32 20.02
C ALA A 566 -10.76 -10.67 20.71
N MET A 567 -10.06 -11.69 20.26
CA MET A 567 -9.89 -12.98 20.94
C MET A 567 -8.48 -13.09 21.52
N ILE A 568 -8.32 -13.97 22.50
CA ILE A 568 -7.03 -14.26 23.14
C ILE A 568 -6.60 -15.67 22.75
N ASP A 569 -5.45 -15.82 22.12
CA ASP A 569 -4.89 -17.14 21.76
C ASP A 569 -3.93 -17.65 22.84
N LEU A 570 -4.18 -18.88 23.28
CA LEU A 570 -3.45 -19.59 24.31
C LEU A 570 -2.86 -20.87 23.74
N MET A 571 -1.54 -21.05 23.94
CA MET A 571 -0.90 -22.34 23.75
C MET A 571 -1.30 -23.27 24.90
N VAL A 572 -1.88 -24.43 24.59
CA VAL A 572 -2.36 -25.40 25.58
C VAL A 572 -1.95 -26.82 25.19
N THR A 573 -1.72 -27.68 26.19
CA THR A 573 -1.40 -29.10 25.95
C THR A 573 -2.65 -29.96 25.75
N TYR A 574 -3.78 -29.57 26.36
CA TYR A 574 -5.04 -30.32 26.35
C TYR A 574 -6.23 -29.36 26.36
N LEU A 575 -7.39 -29.83 25.86
CA LEU A 575 -8.62 -29.05 25.88
C LEU A 575 -9.19 -28.94 27.31
N PRO A 576 -10.01 -27.91 27.62
CA PRO A 576 -10.48 -27.65 28.99
C PRO A 576 -11.24 -28.80 29.66
N SER A 577 -11.98 -29.63 28.92
CA SER A 577 -12.65 -30.81 29.51
C SER A 577 -11.69 -31.99 29.79
N GLU A 578 -10.46 -31.92 29.27
CA GLU A 578 -9.43 -32.95 29.38
C GLU A 578 -8.40 -32.62 30.49
N ASN A 579 -8.29 -31.35 30.89
CA ASN A 579 -7.31 -30.89 31.87
C ASN A 579 -7.84 -29.75 32.76
N ALA A 580 -7.75 -29.95 34.08
CA ALA A 580 -8.25 -29.00 35.07
C ALA A 580 -7.52 -27.64 35.06
N THR A 581 -6.21 -27.63 34.78
CA THR A 581 -5.41 -26.41 34.69
C THR A 581 -5.82 -25.58 33.48
N THR A 582 -6.02 -26.21 32.32
CA THR A 582 -6.56 -25.52 31.14
C THR A 582 -7.94 -24.94 31.41
N SER A 583 -8.81 -25.72 32.08
CA SER A 583 -10.15 -25.27 32.47
C SER A 583 -10.12 -24.06 33.40
N GLU A 584 -9.22 -24.05 34.40
CA GLU A 584 -9.06 -22.94 35.34
C GLU A 584 -8.55 -21.67 34.65
N LEU A 585 -7.54 -21.79 33.78
CA LEU A 585 -6.99 -20.66 33.01
C LEU A 585 -8.05 -20.01 32.12
N ILE A 586 -8.74 -20.82 31.30
CA ILE A 586 -9.80 -20.37 30.39
C ILE A 586 -10.97 -19.76 31.18
N GLY A 587 -11.39 -20.41 32.25
CA GLY A 587 -12.46 -19.91 33.13
C GLY A 587 -12.11 -18.54 33.73
N GLY A 588 -10.89 -18.40 34.25
CA GLY A 588 -10.41 -17.14 34.81
C GLY A 588 -10.36 -15.99 33.81
N LEU A 589 -9.99 -16.25 32.55
CA LEU A 589 -9.97 -15.24 31.50
C LEU A 589 -11.37 -14.80 31.10
N TYR A 590 -12.32 -15.74 30.96
CA TYR A 590 -13.73 -15.40 30.74
C TYR A 590 -14.32 -14.58 31.88
N ASP A 591 -13.97 -14.90 33.13
CA ASP A 591 -14.45 -14.16 34.30
C ASP A 591 -13.85 -12.75 34.36
N TYR A 592 -12.57 -12.59 34.00
CA TYR A 592 -11.89 -11.30 33.98
C TYR A 592 -12.43 -10.37 32.89
N TYR A 593 -12.56 -10.88 31.65
CA TYR A 593 -12.97 -10.09 30.49
C TYR A 593 -14.50 -10.08 30.25
N SER A 594 -15.31 -10.63 31.17
CA SER A 594 -16.76 -10.84 30.95
C SER A 594 -17.55 -9.57 30.62
N ASN A 595 -17.05 -8.40 31.01
CA ASN A 595 -17.68 -7.10 30.79
C ASN A 595 -16.88 -6.20 29.84
N ASP A 596 -15.86 -6.75 29.19
CA ASP A 596 -15.02 -6.02 28.25
C ASP A 596 -15.69 -6.02 26.86
N PRO A 597 -16.07 -4.86 26.31
CA PRO A 597 -16.78 -4.80 25.02
C PRO A 597 -15.93 -5.25 23.83
N ALA A 598 -14.60 -5.23 23.96
CA ALA A 598 -13.68 -5.70 22.93
C ALA A 598 -13.49 -7.23 22.96
N PHE A 599 -13.75 -7.89 24.08
CA PHE A 599 -13.45 -9.32 24.22
C PHE A 599 -14.55 -10.20 23.59
N SER A 600 -14.14 -11.03 22.63
CA SER A 600 -15.02 -11.88 21.83
C SER A 600 -14.85 -13.38 22.11
N GLY A 601 -13.73 -13.82 22.67
CA GLY A 601 -13.53 -15.24 22.99
C GLY A 601 -12.06 -15.66 23.15
N ILE A 602 -11.84 -16.98 23.18
CA ILE A 602 -10.52 -17.59 23.39
C ILE A 602 -10.21 -18.55 22.25
N VAL A 603 -9.00 -18.44 21.70
CA VAL A 603 -8.41 -19.37 20.75
C VAL A 603 -7.47 -20.32 21.48
N MET A 604 -7.51 -21.60 21.13
CA MET A 604 -6.60 -22.61 21.64
C MET A 604 -5.70 -23.14 20.54
N THR A 605 -4.41 -23.04 20.77
CA THR A 605 -3.38 -23.65 19.93
C THR A 605 -2.81 -24.86 20.67
N LEU A 606 -2.98 -26.06 20.11
CA LEU A 606 -2.43 -27.28 20.72
C LEU A 606 -0.93 -27.37 20.45
N GLU A 607 -0.14 -27.50 21.51
CA GLU A 607 1.33 -27.60 21.43
C GLU A 607 1.80 -28.75 20.53
N SER A 608 1.07 -29.88 20.55
CA SER A 608 1.34 -31.05 19.69
C SER A 608 1.20 -30.76 18.21
N ASP A 609 0.30 -29.86 17.84
CA ASP A 609 -0.06 -29.58 16.45
C ASP A 609 0.81 -28.43 15.93
N TYR A 610 1.07 -27.44 16.78
CA TYR A 610 1.98 -26.33 16.47
C TYR A 610 3.42 -26.81 16.22
N SER A 611 3.93 -27.72 17.06
CA SER A 611 5.30 -28.26 16.93
C SER A 611 5.54 -29.12 15.68
N GLN A 612 4.49 -29.59 15.00
CA GLN A 612 4.61 -30.31 13.73
C GLN A 612 4.73 -29.37 12.53
N VAL A 613 4.42 -28.08 12.70
CA VAL A 613 4.27 -27.11 11.61
C VAL A 613 5.36 -26.03 11.65
N VAL A 614 6.00 -25.80 12.81
CA VAL A 614 7.15 -24.89 12.95
C VAL A 614 8.47 -25.66 12.78
N PRO A 615 9.39 -25.26 11.87
CA PRO A 615 10.70 -25.89 11.74
C PRO A 615 11.53 -25.66 13.01
N THR A 616 11.99 -26.73 13.66
CA THR A 616 13.03 -26.61 14.70
C THR A 616 14.35 -26.17 14.05
N GLU A 617 14.91 -25.04 14.46
CA GLU A 617 16.29 -24.68 14.09
C GLU A 617 17.23 -25.77 14.65
N GLU A 618 17.85 -26.57 13.78
CA GLU A 618 18.94 -27.46 14.18
C GLU A 618 20.13 -26.56 14.62
N GLU A 619 20.46 -26.60 15.91
CA GLU A 619 21.69 -26.02 16.45
C GLU A 619 22.90 -26.59 15.68
N ASN A 620 23.50 -25.78 14.81
CA ASN A 620 24.82 -26.08 14.25
C ASN A 620 25.87 -25.86 15.33
N GLU A 621 26.17 -26.90 16.11
CA GLU A 621 27.41 -26.98 16.87
C GLU A 621 28.60 -27.09 15.91
N ASP A 622 29.53 -26.14 16.08
CA ASP A 622 30.95 -26.18 15.75
C ASP A 622 31.40 -26.52 14.32
N GLU A 623 32.09 -25.57 13.69
CA GLU A 623 33.46 -25.87 13.26
C GLU A 623 34.34 -24.63 13.05
N SER A 624 35.37 -24.54 13.88
CA SER A 624 36.49 -23.63 13.74
C SER A 624 37.36 -23.97 12.51
N GLN A 625 37.78 -22.93 11.79
CA GLN A 625 38.98 -22.85 10.94
C GLN A 625 39.23 -23.94 9.88
N SER A 626 39.07 -23.57 8.60
CA SER A 626 40.18 -23.72 7.64
C SER A 626 39.97 -22.89 6.36
N LYS A 627 41.01 -22.17 5.94
CA LYS A 627 41.13 -21.46 4.65
C LYS A 627 41.41 -22.47 3.51
N GLY A 628 40.79 -22.29 2.35
CA GLY A 628 41.40 -22.70 1.07
C GLY A 628 40.47 -23.18 -0.05
N ILE A 629 40.01 -22.21 -0.85
CA ILE A 629 39.67 -22.18 -2.30
C ILE A 629 40.28 -23.32 -3.19
N PRO A 630 39.85 -23.53 -4.48
CA PRO A 630 38.59 -24.00 -5.06
C PRO A 630 38.75 -25.24 -5.99
N GLY A 631 37.63 -25.82 -6.44
CA GLY A 631 37.48 -26.13 -7.88
C GLY A 631 36.99 -27.51 -8.28
N PHE A 632 35.96 -27.48 -9.13
CA PHE A 632 35.53 -28.47 -10.12
C PHE A 632 34.74 -29.71 -9.68
N GLY A 633 33.60 -29.89 -10.38
CA GLY A 633 33.21 -31.20 -10.87
C GLY A 633 31.79 -31.62 -10.51
N ILE A 634 30.84 -31.25 -11.36
CA ILE A 634 29.51 -31.86 -11.50
C ILE A 634 29.63 -33.40 -11.46
N VAL A 635 28.79 -34.09 -10.69
CA VAL A 635 27.95 -35.25 -11.11
C VAL A 635 27.02 -35.64 -9.96
N SER A 636 25.74 -35.64 -10.29
CA SER A 636 24.60 -36.13 -9.52
C SER A 636 24.73 -37.59 -9.10
N VAL A 637 24.28 -37.92 -7.89
CA VAL A 637 23.86 -39.30 -7.55
C VAL A 637 22.47 -39.24 -6.94
N ILE A 638 21.50 -39.62 -7.77
CA ILE A 638 20.14 -40.01 -7.40
C ILE A 638 20.26 -41.37 -6.68
N ILE A 639 19.72 -41.48 -5.47
CA ILE A 639 19.37 -42.79 -4.89
C ILE A 639 17.90 -42.76 -4.52
N GLY A 640 17.10 -43.31 -5.43
CA GLY A 640 15.73 -43.74 -5.16
C GLY A 640 15.75 -45.06 -4.40
N PHE A 641 14.90 -45.14 -3.37
CA PHE A 641 14.49 -46.38 -2.74
C PHE A 641 13.54 -47.14 -3.67
N SER A 642 13.78 -48.44 -3.87
CA SER A 642 12.67 -49.39 -4.06
C SER A 642 13.07 -50.84 -3.82
N LEU A 643 12.33 -51.41 -2.86
CA LEU A 643 11.79 -52.75 -2.72
C LEU A 643 12.65 -54.01 -2.95
N VAL A 644 12.59 -54.84 -1.91
CA VAL A 644 12.87 -56.26 -1.85
C VAL A 644 11.97 -57.06 -2.81
N SER A 645 12.56 -57.90 -3.66
CA SER A 645 11.89 -59.14 -4.11
C SER A 645 12.87 -60.27 -4.45
N HIS A 646 12.63 -61.40 -3.78
CA HIS A 646 13.06 -62.78 -3.97
C HIS A 646 13.99 -63.25 -5.13
N LEU A 647 15.08 -63.92 -4.70
CA LEU A 647 15.55 -65.27 -5.07
C LEU A 647 15.43 -65.74 -6.55
N LYS A 648 16.58 -65.94 -7.22
CA LYS A 648 17.03 -67.27 -7.69
C LYS A 648 18.44 -67.27 -8.31
N LYS A 649 19.31 -68.07 -7.65
CA LYS A 649 20.39 -68.92 -8.19
C LYS A 649 21.20 -68.41 -9.40
N GLY A 650 22.47 -68.10 -9.13
CA GLY A 650 23.54 -68.16 -10.12
C GLY A 650 23.98 -69.58 -10.47
N ARG A 651 24.49 -69.71 -11.70
CA ARG A 651 25.65 -70.48 -12.17
C ARG A 651 25.74 -70.17 -13.67
N ARG A 652 26.82 -69.59 -14.21
CA ARG A 652 28.24 -69.79 -13.96
C ARG A 652 29.03 -68.55 -14.33
#